data_AF-A0A433XLD7-F1
#
_entry.id   AF-A0A433XLD7-F1
#
_cell.length_a   1.000
_cell.length_b   1.000
_cell.length_c   1.000
_cell.angle_alpha   90.00
_cell.angle_beta   90.00
_cell.angle_gamma   90.00
#
_symmetry.space_group_name_H-M   'P 1'
#
loop_
_entity.id
_entity.type
_entity.pdbx_description
1 polymer ?
#
loop_
_entity_poly.entity_id
_entity_poly.type
_entity_poly.pdbx_seq_one_letter_code
_entity_poly.pdbx_strand_id
1 'polypeptide(L)'
;MEKRNQRAPATRARRPSIIGGYKRVPGIPDEMLDTAGHVRPHWSQLLAGFDELGPKELSARFERADQYLRDAGVFYRKYDGAEGKERAWPLAHVPLIIAENEWQQISEGLTQRADLLEAIVADIYGANTLVERGLLPPELIARNGEFLRPMVGIKPASGHFLHFCAFELGRGPDGKWWVLGDRTQAPSGAGFALENRVATTRALSEIYGRMHVHRLAGFFRDFRDALFADGGRSYGRVGILTPGQHNETYFEHAYIARYLGFMLLEGEDLVVQNERVMVRTVEGLKPVDVLWRRMDAAFVDPLELRYDSRIGTPGMTEALRRGTISMVNALGSGILETRALSAFLPALSKAVTGAPLKLPSIATWWCGQAAERRHVIENIEAMMVGSAFATTLAVDDDQTTLLGATLAAADRDRLVARLRENGADFVGQEPVRLSTAPVHVNNRLEPRPVSLRVYAARTREGWTIMPGGFARVGSSLDTTAIAMQRGGQAADVWVLSAEPVEKVTLLPQAGEALMRNRGGSLPSRAADNLLWLGRYAERCEATIRILRAYNARLAEASRPDLPLLADTRDYLEDLGVDATEALPAGLLGAIDSAVRSAGQVRDRFSPDGWLALADLSKTARRFSNKVTAGDDATRSLTVLLRKLGGFSGLVHENMYRFAGWRFLEIGRRLERGMQLCGITARLTGPDAPDGALDMLLEIADSVMTHRRRYAVSAGRLSYIDLLVLDPLNPRSVLFQINDLREQIEKLPGGVLDGQLSTAARAVLQLQTELTIADPDDITPDRLIALQDEIGRLAGLVASAYFV
;
A
#
# COMPACT_ATOMS: atom_id res chain seq x y z
N MET A 1 -15.13 74.99 -5.62
CA MET A 1 -13.70 74.96 -5.99
C MET A 1 -13.01 74.07 -4.98
N GLU A 2 -12.85 72.77 -5.25
CA GLU A 2 -12.00 71.89 -4.44
C GLU A 2 -11.64 70.62 -5.23
N LYS A 3 -10.33 70.37 -5.31
CA LYS A 3 -9.67 69.45 -6.24
C LYS A 3 -9.80 68.00 -5.75
N ARG A 4 -10.44 67.14 -6.55
CA ARG A 4 -10.44 65.69 -6.34
C ARG A 4 -9.18 65.09 -6.96
N ASN A 5 -8.28 64.63 -6.10
CA ASN A 5 -6.99 64.03 -6.41
C ASN A 5 -7.17 62.72 -7.18
N GLN A 6 -6.91 62.71 -8.50
CA GLN A 6 -6.79 61.49 -9.29
C GLN A 6 -5.42 60.86 -9.00
N ARG A 7 -5.37 59.84 -8.15
CA ARG A 7 -4.21 58.95 -8.05
C ARG A 7 -4.22 58.02 -9.26
N ALA A 8 -3.22 58.16 -10.13
CA ALA A 8 -2.91 57.19 -11.17
C ALA A 8 -2.67 55.80 -10.54
N PRO A 9 -3.06 54.69 -11.21
CA PRO A 9 -2.76 53.36 -10.71
C PRO A 9 -1.25 53.15 -10.70
N ALA A 10 -0.71 52.85 -9.53
CA ALA A 10 0.70 52.50 -9.38
C ALA A 10 1.01 51.29 -10.27
N THR A 11 1.94 51.46 -11.20
CA THR A 11 2.56 50.40 -11.97
C THR A 11 3.18 49.39 -10.99
N ARG A 12 2.48 48.27 -10.78
CA ARG A 12 2.99 47.11 -10.04
C ARG A 12 4.33 46.73 -10.69
N ALA A 13 5.44 46.91 -9.99
CA ALA A 13 6.75 46.44 -10.45
C ALA A 13 6.59 44.98 -10.88
N ARG A 14 6.84 44.69 -12.17
CA ARG A 14 6.73 43.33 -12.73
C ARG A 14 7.66 42.44 -11.92
N ARG A 15 7.09 41.60 -11.05
CA ARG A 15 7.83 40.52 -10.41
C ARG A 15 8.46 39.68 -11.53
N PRO A 16 9.73 39.23 -11.38
CA PRO A 16 10.32 38.33 -12.35
C PRO A 16 9.43 37.08 -12.46
N SER A 17 9.00 36.77 -13.68
CA SER A 17 8.15 35.60 -13.95
C SER A 17 8.91 34.32 -13.59
N ILE A 18 8.21 33.32 -13.07
CA ILE A 18 8.78 32.03 -12.68
C ILE A 18 9.49 31.31 -13.84
N ILE A 19 9.12 31.64 -15.08
CA ILE A 19 9.73 31.09 -16.30
C ILE A 19 11.00 31.83 -16.73
N GLY A 20 11.37 32.96 -16.12
CA GLY A 20 12.43 33.85 -16.62
C GLY A 20 13.82 33.21 -16.79
N GLY A 21 14.09 32.07 -16.13
CA GLY A 21 15.32 31.28 -16.28
C GLY A 21 15.17 29.97 -17.04
N TYR A 22 13.96 29.60 -17.47
CA TYR A 22 13.69 28.32 -18.11
C TYR A 22 14.16 28.33 -19.58
N LYS A 23 14.93 27.32 -19.97
CA LYS A 23 15.40 27.14 -21.35
C LYS A 23 15.22 25.69 -21.76
N ARG A 24 14.68 25.48 -22.96
CA ARG A 24 14.63 24.13 -23.56
C ARG A 24 16.03 23.57 -23.79
N VAL A 25 16.14 22.25 -23.79
CA VAL A 25 17.38 21.56 -24.19
C VAL A 25 17.45 21.51 -25.72
N PRO A 26 18.56 21.92 -26.37
CA PRO A 26 18.66 21.88 -27.83
C PRO A 26 18.44 20.48 -28.41
N GLY A 27 17.61 20.38 -29.45
CA GLY A 27 17.31 19.11 -30.14
C GLY A 27 16.39 18.16 -29.37
N ILE A 28 15.83 18.58 -28.23
CA ILE A 28 14.87 17.81 -27.44
C ILE A 28 13.55 18.60 -27.36
N PRO A 29 12.39 17.99 -27.65
CA PRO A 29 11.10 18.64 -27.46
C PRO A 29 10.85 19.01 -25.99
N ASP A 30 10.11 20.09 -25.76
CA ASP A 30 9.69 20.52 -24.43
C ASP A 30 8.15 20.55 -24.35
N GLU A 31 7.62 20.09 -23.22
CA GLU A 31 6.17 20.01 -22.97
C GLU A 31 5.57 21.38 -22.68
N MET A 32 6.35 22.36 -22.19
CA MET A 32 5.88 23.72 -21.91
C MET A 32 6.21 24.70 -23.04
N LEU A 33 7.40 24.60 -23.64
CA LEU A 33 7.87 25.46 -24.72
C LEU A 33 7.72 24.82 -26.10
N ASP A 34 7.31 25.59 -27.10
CA ASP A 34 7.27 25.16 -28.49
C ASP A 34 8.67 25.20 -29.16
N THR A 35 8.72 24.85 -30.45
CA THR A 35 9.97 24.86 -31.22
C THR A 35 10.58 26.25 -31.43
N ALA A 36 9.79 27.31 -31.27
CA ALA A 36 10.24 28.71 -31.32
C ALA A 36 10.62 29.26 -29.92
N GLY A 37 10.39 28.49 -28.85
CA GLY A 37 10.64 28.89 -27.47
C GLY A 37 9.50 29.69 -26.83
N HIS A 38 8.32 29.74 -27.46
CA HIS A 38 7.13 30.34 -26.86
C HIS A 38 6.42 29.34 -25.94
N VAL A 39 5.76 29.86 -24.90
CA VAL A 39 4.91 29.06 -24.02
C VAL A 39 3.70 28.54 -24.80
N ARG A 40 3.47 27.23 -24.75
CA ARG A 40 2.28 26.62 -25.35
C ARG A 40 0.99 27.14 -24.69
N PRO A 41 -0.09 27.41 -25.45
CA PRO A 41 -1.29 28.07 -24.92
C PRO A 41 -1.90 27.42 -23.68
N HIS A 42 -1.94 26.09 -23.61
CA HIS A 42 -2.52 25.35 -22.48
C HIS A 42 -1.71 25.46 -21.17
N TRP A 43 -0.44 25.90 -21.22
CA TRP A 43 0.37 26.17 -20.02
C TRP A 43 0.17 27.58 -19.46
N SER A 44 -0.35 28.51 -20.25
CA SER A 44 -0.40 29.94 -19.90
C SER A 44 -1.14 30.23 -18.58
N GLN A 45 -2.25 29.54 -18.32
CA GLN A 45 -3.05 29.73 -17.10
C GLN A 45 -2.34 29.24 -15.84
N LEU A 46 -1.65 28.09 -15.92
CA LEU A 46 -0.86 27.57 -14.79
C LEU A 46 0.27 28.55 -14.43
N LEU A 47 1.01 29.02 -15.43
CA LEU A 47 2.12 29.96 -15.23
C LEU A 47 1.65 31.30 -14.69
N ALA A 48 0.52 31.83 -15.19
CA ALA A 48 -0.08 33.04 -14.64
C ALA A 48 -0.48 32.86 -13.16
N GLY A 49 -1.02 31.70 -12.80
CA GLY A 49 -1.32 31.35 -11.41
C GLY A 49 -0.07 31.27 -10.53
N PHE A 50 1.02 30.70 -11.05
CA PHE A 50 2.31 30.67 -10.33
C PHE A 50 2.88 32.07 -10.11
N ASP A 51 2.83 32.94 -11.13
CA ASP A 51 3.28 34.32 -11.02
C ASP A 51 2.42 35.15 -10.04
N GLU A 52 1.11 34.87 -9.96
CA GLU A 52 0.18 35.51 -9.02
C GLU A 52 0.54 35.15 -7.56
N LEU A 53 0.79 33.86 -7.28
CA LEU A 53 1.18 33.36 -5.95
C LEU A 53 2.57 33.86 -5.53
N GLY A 54 3.53 33.83 -6.46
CA GLY A 54 4.94 34.10 -6.19
C GLY A 54 5.66 32.97 -5.44
N PRO A 55 7.00 33.02 -5.36
CA PRO A 55 7.83 31.89 -4.94
C PRO A 55 7.61 31.45 -3.49
N LYS A 56 7.37 32.40 -2.58
CA LYS A 56 7.17 32.10 -1.14
C LYS A 56 5.89 31.30 -0.90
N GLU A 57 4.78 31.72 -1.51
CA GLU A 57 3.51 31.01 -1.35
C GLU A 57 3.53 29.67 -2.08
N LEU A 58 4.15 29.60 -3.27
CA LEU A 58 4.33 28.32 -3.99
C LEU A 58 5.10 27.29 -3.15
N SER A 59 6.24 27.66 -2.57
CA SER A 59 7.01 26.77 -1.68
C SER A 59 6.16 26.29 -0.51
N ALA A 60 5.41 27.20 0.14
CA ALA A 60 4.56 26.86 1.27
C ALA A 60 3.37 25.94 0.88
N ARG A 61 2.86 26.04 -0.35
CA ARG A 61 1.79 25.16 -0.86
C ARG A 61 2.34 23.79 -1.28
N PHE A 62 3.55 23.74 -1.84
CA PHE A 62 4.25 22.50 -2.18
C PHE A 62 4.66 21.70 -0.93
N GLU A 63 5.18 22.36 0.10
CA GLU A 63 5.45 21.73 1.40
C GLU A 63 4.18 21.15 2.04
N ARG A 64 3.04 21.83 1.90
CA ARG A 64 1.72 21.33 2.34
C ARG A 64 1.28 20.09 1.54
N ALA A 65 1.58 20.03 0.25
CA ALA A 65 1.32 18.85 -0.59
C ALA A 65 2.14 17.64 -0.10
N ASP A 66 3.43 17.85 0.15
CA ASP A 66 4.32 16.79 0.65
C ASP A 66 3.91 16.34 2.05
N GLN A 67 3.49 17.28 2.90
CA GLN A 67 2.98 16.96 4.23
C GLN A 67 1.70 16.13 4.15
N TYR A 68 0.77 16.48 3.26
CA TYR A 68 -0.44 15.69 3.04
C TYR A 68 -0.11 14.25 2.62
N LEU A 69 0.81 14.05 1.67
CA LEU A 69 1.20 12.70 1.24
C LEU A 69 1.85 11.90 2.37
N ARG A 70 2.67 12.54 3.22
CA ARG A 70 3.23 11.91 4.43
C ARG A 70 2.13 11.53 5.43
N ASP A 71 1.13 12.38 5.63
CA ASP A 71 0.04 12.16 6.59
C ASP A 71 -0.94 11.10 6.10
N ALA A 72 -1.23 11.06 4.80
CA ALA A 72 -1.93 9.96 4.15
C ALA A 72 -1.10 8.65 4.16
N GLY A 73 0.20 8.78 4.47
CA GLY A 73 1.20 7.72 4.54
C GLY A 73 1.46 7.09 3.18
N VAL A 74 1.51 7.89 2.12
CA VAL A 74 1.93 7.48 0.77
C VAL A 74 3.44 7.25 0.82
N PHE A 75 3.86 6.01 0.56
CA PHE A 75 5.26 5.62 0.55
C PHE A 75 5.56 4.71 -0.63
N TYR A 76 6.85 4.55 -0.94
CA TYR A 76 7.37 3.49 -1.80
C TYR A 76 8.56 2.81 -1.13
N ARG A 77 8.85 1.57 -1.52
CA ARG A 77 10.03 0.83 -1.03
C ARG A 77 11.12 0.80 -2.10
N LYS A 78 12.37 0.99 -1.66
CA LYS A 78 13.57 0.87 -2.49
C LYS A 78 14.32 -0.40 -2.07
N TYR A 79 14.76 -1.22 -3.02
CA TYR A 79 15.56 -2.41 -2.74
C TYR A 79 17.05 -2.11 -3.01
N ASP A 80 17.69 -1.33 -2.14
CA ASP A 80 19.12 -0.98 -2.24
C ASP A 80 20.02 -1.75 -1.25
N GLY A 81 19.68 -3.02 -0.96
CA GLY A 81 20.56 -3.97 -0.26
C GLY A 81 20.75 -3.75 1.25
N ALA A 82 20.41 -2.57 1.78
CA ALA A 82 20.28 -2.32 3.21
C ALA A 82 18.79 -2.22 3.56
N GLU A 83 18.30 -3.12 4.42
CA GLU A 83 16.93 -3.20 5.00
C GLU A 83 15.91 -2.25 4.35
N GLY A 84 15.05 -2.75 3.46
CA GLY A 84 14.09 -1.98 2.66
C GLY A 84 13.30 -0.93 3.44
N LYS A 85 13.87 0.27 3.59
CA LYS A 85 13.28 1.40 4.29
C LYS A 85 12.24 2.06 3.39
N GLU A 86 11.04 2.23 3.93
CA GLU A 86 9.97 3.03 3.32
C GLU A 86 10.47 4.48 3.15
N ARG A 87 10.33 5.01 1.92
CA ARG A 87 10.65 6.40 1.61
C ARG A 87 9.38 7.17 1.31
N ALA A 88 9.38 8.46 1.67
CA ALA A 88 8.31 9.37 1.32
C ALA A 88 8.17 9.44 -0.21
N TRP A 89 6.93 9.44 -0.69
CA TRP A 89 6.64 9.54 -2.12
C TRP A 89 7.17 10.86 -2.70
N PRO A 90 8.01 10.84 -3.75
CA PRO A 90 8.67 12.03 -4.27
C PRO A 90 7.75 12.71 -5.31
N LEU A 91 6.87 13.58 -4.83
CA LEU A 91 5.99 14.36 -5.69
C LEU A 91 6.78 15.44 -6.44
N ALA A 92 6.63 15.48 -7.77
CA ALA A 92 6.96 16.66 -8.56
C ALA A 92 5.74 17.59 -8.57
N HIS A 93 5.88 18.77 -7.97
CA HIS A 93 4.74 19.65 -7.69
C HIS A 93 4.12 20.33 -8.92
N VAL A 94 4.85 20.37 -10.04
CA VAL A 94 4.36 20.94 -11.30
C VAL A 94 3.71 19.82 -12.12
N PRO A 95 2.41 19.88 -12.41
CA PRO A 95 1.73 18.85 -13.17
C PRO A 95 2.15 18.89 -14.64
N LEU A 96 2.16 17.73 -15.30
CA LEU A 96 2.24 17.65 -16.76
C LEU A 96 0.88 18.01 -17.36
N ILE A 97 0.81 19.06 -18.18
CA ILE A 97 -0.43 19.48 -18.83
C ILE A 97 -0.51 18.90 -20.24
N ILE A 98 -1.66 18.30 -20.57
CA ILE A 98 -1.96 17.75 -21.90
C ILE A 98 -3.25 18.36 -22.42
N ALA A 99 -3.24 18.82 -23.67
CA ALA A 99 -4.42 19.38 -24.32
C ALA A 99 -5.43 18.28 -24.73
N GLU A 100 -6.72 18.63 -24.75
CA GLU A 100 -7.82 17.70 -25.02
C GLU A 100 -7.68 16.96 -26.35
N ASN A 101 -7.37 17.69 -27.43
CA ASN A 101 -7.21 17.13 -28.77
C ASN A 101 -6.07 16.11 -28.87
N GLU A 102 -4.99 16.38 -28.14
CA GLU A 102 -3.84 15.50 -28.06
C GLU A 102 -4.17 14.25 -27.24
N TRP A 103 -4.92 14.43 -26.16
CA TRP A 103 -5.41 13.34 -25.33
C TRP A 103 -6.38 12.42 -26.08
N GLN A 104 -7.24 12.97 -26.95
CA GLN A 104 -8.15 12.20 -27.79
C GLN A 104 -7.38 11.25 -28.73
N GLN A 105 -6.29 11.74 -29.34
CA GLN A 105 -5.42 10.92 -30.19
C GLN A 105 -4.72 9.81 -29.39
N ILE A 106 -4.23 10.13 -28.20
CA ILE A 106 -3.66 9.14 -27.28
C ILE A 106 -4.71 8.07 -26.95
N SER A 107 -5.91 8.49 -26.56
CA SER A 107 -6.99 7.60 -26.14
C SER A 107 -7.39 6.64 -27.24
N GLU A 108 -7.61 7.15 -28.46
CA GLU A 108 -7.95 6.30 -29.61
C GLU A 108 -6.86 5.30 -29.97
N GLY A 109 -5.59 5.70 -29.89
CA GLY A 109 -4.48 4.82 -30.20
C GLY A 109 -4.25 3.75 -29.14
N LEU A 110 -4.42 4.09 -27.86
CA LEU A 110 -4.32 3.14 -26.77
C LEU A 110 -5.50 2.15 -26.75
N THR A 111 -6.70 2.58 -27.11
CA THR A 111 -7.85 1.67 -27.29
C THR A 111 -7.57 0.65 -28.40
N GLN A 112 -7.13 1.10 -29.58
CA GLN A 112 -6.75 0.18 -30.68
C GLN A 112 -5.66 -0.80 -30.23
N ARG A 113 -4.66 -0.30 -29.50
CA ARG A 113 -3.55 -1.11 -29.01
C ARG A 113 -4.00 -2.15 -27.99
N ALA A 114 -4.90 -1.79 -27.07
CA ALA A 114 -5.45 -2.72 -26.09
C ALA A 114 -6.25 -3.84 -26.75
N ASP A 115 -7.04 -3.54 -27.78
CA ASP A 115 -7.76 -4.56 -28.57
C ASP A 115 -6.81 -5.47 -29.36
N LEU A 116 -5.74 -4.92 -29.93
CA LEU A 116 -4.70 -5.72 -30.59
C LEU A 116 -4.02 -6.68 -29.61
N LEU A 117 -3.63 -6.18 -28.43
CA LEU A 117 -2.99 -6.99 -27.39
C LEU A 117 -3.92 -8.09 -26.87
N GLU A 118 -5.21 -7.80 -26.69
CA GLU A 118 -6.23 -8.80 -26.34
C GLU A 118 -6.30 -9.92 -27.39
N ALA A 119 -6.34 -9.56 -28.67
CA ALA A 119 -6.39 -10.53 -29.76
C ALA A 119 -5.13 -11.40 -29.82
N ILE A 120 -3.95 -10.82 -29.57
CA ILE A 120 -2.67 -11.55 -29.55
C ILE A 120 -2.64 -12.58 -28.43
N VAL A 121 -2.98 -12.21 -27.19
CA VAL A 121 -2.93 -13.15 -26.06
C VAL A 121 -4.00 -14.25 -26.19
N ALA A 122 -5.18 -13.90 -26.70
CA ALA A 122 -6.24 -14.87 -26.97
C ALA A 122 -5.83 -15.89 -28.05
N ASP A 123 -5.07 -15.47 -29.06
CA ASP A 123 -4.51 -16.38 -30.06
C ASP A 123 -3.40 -17.27 -29.48
N ILE A 124 -2.45 -16.68 -28.74
CA ILE A 124 -1.32 -17.41 -28.12
C ILE A 124 -1.77 -18.57 -27.22
N TYR A 125 -2.80 -18.34 -26.39
CA TYR A 125 -3.34 -19.39 -25.50
C TYR A 125 -4.51 -20.16 -26.14
N GLY A 126 -4.95 -19.78 -27.34
CA GLY A 126 -6.07 -20.37 -28.06
C GLY A 126 -5.64 -21.15 -29.29
N ALA A 127 -6.02 -20.64 -30.47
CA ALA A 127 -5.83 -21.34 -31.75
C ALA A 127 -4.39 -21.26 -32.30
N ASN A 128 -3.56 -20.33 -31.79
CA ASN A 128 -2.16 -20.14 -32.17
C ASN A 128 -1.95 -19.86 -33.67
N THR A 129 -2.88 -19.16 -34.31
CA THR A 129 -2.88 -18.86 -35.74
C THR A 129 -1.80 -17.85 -36.13
N LEU A 130 -1.35 -16.98 -35.21
CA LEU A 130 -0.29 -16.01 -35.46
C LEU A 130 1.06 -16.72 -35.68
N VAL A 131 1.32 -17.80 -34.95
CA VAL A 131 2.51 -18.63 -35.16
C VAL A 131 2.35 -19.50 -36.40
N GLU A 132 1.19 -20.12 -36.60
CA GLU A 132 0.88 -20.94 -37.79
C GLU A 132 1.08 -20.17 -39.10
N ARG A 133 0.65 -18.90 -39.14
CA ARG A 133 0.79 -18.00 -40.30
C ARG A 133 2.19 -17.39 -40.43
N GLY A 134 3.11 -17.71 -39.53
CA GLY A 134 4.47 -17.15 -39.52
C GLY A 134 4.56 -15.67 -39.16
N LEU A 135 3.52 -15.09 -38.54
CA LEU A 135 3.53 -13.70 -38.05
C LEU A 135 4.27 -13.55 -36.72
N LEU A 136 4.29 -14.62 -35.91
CA LEU A 136 5.06 -14.72 -34.68
C LEU A 136 6.03 -15.92 -34.74
N PRO A 137 7.31 -15.74 -34.39
CA PRO A 137 8.26 -16.84 -34.29
C PRO A 137 7.89 -17.80 -33.14
N PRO A 138 7.87 -19.13 -33.35
CA PRO A 138 7.51 -20.09 -32.30
C PRO A 138 8.50 -20.05 -31.13
N GLU A 139 9.78 -19.82 -31.39
CA GLU A 139 10.82 -19.74 -30.36
C GLU A 139 10.67 -18.52 -29.44
N LEU A 140 10.06 -17.44 -29.93
CA LEU A 140 9.77 -16.24 -29.12
C LEU A 140 8.71 -16.54 -28.05
N ILE A 141 7.78 -17.45 -28.33
CA ILE A 141 6.73 -17.86 -27.39
C ILE A 141 7.23 -19.00 -26.49
N ALA A 142 7.77 -20.07 -27.08
CA ALA A 142 8.11 -21.30 -26.37
C ALA A 142 9.26 -21.14 -25.34
N ARG A 143 10.16 -20.17 -25.55
CA ARG A 143 11.28 -19.85 -24.64
C ARG A 143 10.94 -18.76 -23.63
N ASN A 144 9.76 -18.16 -23.73
CA ASN A 144 9.39 -17.04 -22.89
C ASN A 144 9.03 -17.49 -21.47
N GLY A 145 9.68 -16.90 -20.45
CA GLY A 145 9.38 -17.20 -19.05
C GLY A 145 7.96 -16.80 -18.61
N GLU A 146 7.34 -15.85 -19.30
CA GLU A 146 5.96 -15.41 -19.03
C GLU A 146 4.91 -16.28 -19.74
N PHE A 147 5.31 -17.22 -20.60
CA PHE A 147 4.38 -18.15 -21.25
C PHE A 147 4.01 -19.28 -20.30
N LEU A 148 2.76 -19.29 -19.84
CA LEU A 148 2.27 -20.29 -18.90
C LEU A 148 1.59 -21.45 -19.62
N ARG A 149 2.33 -22.53 -19.88
CA ARG A 149 1.79 -23.73 -20.54
C ARG A 149 0.47 -24.25 -19.92
N PRO A 150 0.27 -24.25 -18.58
CA PRO A 150 -1.00 -24.69 -17.99
C PRO A 150 -2.23 -23.86 -18.40
N MET A 151 -2.03 -22.65 -18.95
CA MET A 151 -3.09 -21.75 -19.39
C MET A 151 -3.56 -22.01 -20.83
N VAL A 152 -2.86 -22.85 -21.60
CA VAL A 152 -3.24 -23.16 -22.99
C VAL A 152 -4.62 -23.84 -23.02
N GLY A 153 -5.53 -23.31 -23.84
CA GLY A 153 -6.90 -23.79 -23.98
C GLY A 153 -7.87 -23.31 -22.91
N ILE A 154 -7.40 -22.64 -21.84
CA ILE A 154 -8.26 -22.05 -20.82
C ILE A 154 -8.89 -20.76 -21.37
N LYS A 155 -10.22 -20.71 -21.38
CA LYS A 155 -10.99 -19.52 -21.74
C LYS A 155 -11.36 -18.74 -20.47
N PRO A 156 -11.00 -17.45 -20.34
CA PRO A 156 -11.39 -16.64 -19.19
C PRO A 156 -12.91 -16.62 -19.00
N ALA A 157 -13.38 -16.66 -17.75
CA ALA A 157 -14.82 -16.65 -17.43
C ALA A 157 -15.53 -15.38 -17.92
N SER A 158 -14.83 -14.23 -17.93
CA SER A 158 -15.31 -12.96 -18.48
C SER A 158 -15.31 -12.90 -20.01
N GLY A 159 -14.72 -13.89 -20.69
CA GLY A 159 -14.49 -13.89 -22.13
C GLY A 159 -13.27 -13.08 -22.58
N HIS A 160 -12.55 -12.42 -21.67
CA HIS A 160 -11.41 -11.56 -21.98
C HIS A 160 -10.18 -11.88 -21.13
N PHE A 161 -8.98 -11.73 -21.69
CA PHE A 161 -7.73 -11.87 -20.95
C PHE A 161 -7.34 -10.56 -20.24
N LEU A 162 -7.53 -9.43 -20.92
CA LEU A 162 -7.13 -8.10 -20.45
C LEU A 162 -8.33 -7.28 -20.00
N HIS A 163 -8.23 -6.71 -18.81
CA HIS A 163 -9.24 -5.81 -18.23
C HIS A 163 -8.64 -4.52 -17.67
N PHE A 164 -7.36 -4.52 -17.28
CA PHE A 164 -6.68 -3.36 -16.74
C PHE A 164 -5.23 -3.32 -17.25
N CYS A 165 -4.91 -2.38 -18.13
CA CYS A 165 -3.61 -2.23 -18.77
C CYS A 165 -3.00 -0.88 -18.43
N ALA A 166 -1.68 -0.77 -18.52
CA ALA A 166 -1.00 0.52 -18.54
C ALA A 166 -0.03 0.61 -19.72
N PHE A 167 0.16 1.82 -20.21
CA PHE A 167 0.99 2.12 -21.38
C PHE A 167 1.98 3.21 -21.01
N GLU A 168 3.26 2.95 -21.30
CA GLU A 168 4.35 3.89 -21.07
C GLU A 168 4.56 4.70 -22.33
N LEU A 169 4.39 6.01 -22.24
CA LEU A 169 4.47 6.95 -23.34
C LEU A 169 5.65 7.89 -23.16
N GLY A 170 6.25 8.26 -24.28
CA GLY A 170 7.24 9.32 -24.36
C GLY A 170 7.06 10.08 -25.66
N ARG A 171 7.39 11.38 -25.65
CA ARG A 171 7.43 12.15 -26.88
C ARG A 171 8.81 12.04 -27.51
N GLY A 172 8.86 11.53 -28.75
CA GLY A 172 10.09 11.40 -29.52
C GLY A 172 10.58 12.74 -30.08
N PRO A 173 11.79 12.79 -30.68
CA PRO A 173 12.36 14.02 -31.25
C PRO A 173 11.51 14.68 -32.36
N ASP A 174 10.63 13.92 -33.01
CA ASP A 174 9.67 14.39 -34.00
C ASP A 174 8.46 15.12 -33.39
N GLY A 175 8.38 15.17 -32.06
CA GLY A 175 7.29 15.79 -31.31
C GLY A 175 6.04 14.91 -31.18
N LYS A 176 6.06 13.65 -31.63
CA LYS A 176 4.92 12.74 -31.56
C LYS A 176 5.01 11.81 -30.35
N TRP A 177 3.86 11.32 -29.90
CA TRP A 177 3.76 10.33 -28.83
C TRP A 177 4.04 8.93 -29.32
N TRP A 178 4.97 8.25 -28.67
CA TRP A 178 5.34 6.87 -28.95
C TRP A 178 5.12 6.01 -27.71
N VAL A 179 4.72 4.76 -27.92
CA VAL A 179 4.63 3.76 -26.86
C VAL A 179 6.02 3.17 -26.62
N LEU A 180 6.54 3.39 -25.42
CA LEU A 180 7.82 2.87 -24.93
C LEU A 180 7.69 1.42 -24.45
N GLY A 181 6.53 1.05 -23.92
CA GLY A 181 6.21 -0.32 -23.52
C GLY A 181 4.80 -0.49 -22.98
N ASP A 182 4.38 -1.75 -22.93
CA ASP A 182 3.05 -2.18 -22.51
C ASP A 182 3.12 -2.87 -21.14
N ARG A 183 2.11 -2.67 -20.31
CA ARG A 183 1.97 -3.32 -19.00
C ARG A 183 0.62 -4.02 -18.88
N THR A 184 0.63 -5.33 -18.96
CA THR A 184 -0.54 -6.21 -19.06
C THR A 184 -0.54 -7.30 -17.99
N GLN A 185 0.55 -7.51 -17.24
CA GLN A 185 0.64 -8.48 -16.15
C GLN A 185 -0.17 -8.03 -14.93
N ALA A 186 0.36 -7.04 -14.20
CA ALA A 186 -0.23 -6.49 -12.98
C ALA A 186 0.18 -5.01 -12.83
N PRO A 187 -0.20 -4.12 -13.77
CA PRO A 187 0.30 -2.76 -13.83
C PRO A 187 -0.01 -1.94 -12.57
N SER A 188 1.02 -1.30 -12.02
CA SER A 188 0.93 -0.39 -10.86
C SER A 188 0.93 1.09 -11.23
N GLY A 189 0.59 1.93 -10.25
CA GLY A 189 0.66 3.38 -10.32
C GLY A 189 -0.68 4.11 -10.40
N ALA A 190 -1.81 3.41 -10.59
CA ALA A 190 -3.11 4.04 -10.76
C ALA A 190 -3.58 4.71 -9.46
N GLY A 191 -3.34 4.07 -8.31
CA GLY A 191 -3.64 4.66 -7.01
C GLY A 191 -2.70 5.83 -6.68
N PHE A 192 -1.44 5.78 -7.11
CA PHE A 192 -0.51 6.91 -6.98
C PHE A 192 -0.91 8.10 -7.86
N ALA A 193 -1.44 7.87 -9.07
CA ALA A 193 -2.01 8.93 -9.90
C ALA A 193 -3.17 9.65 -9.19
N LEU A 194 -4.03 8.90 -8.49
CA LEU A 194 -5.11 9.49 -7.71
C LEU A 194 -4.60 10.31 -6.51
N GLU A 195 -3.62 9.80 -5.76
CA GLU A 195 -3.03 10.55 -4.64
C GLU A 195 -2.25 11.79 -5.09
N ASN A 196 -1.50 11.71 -6.20
CA ASN A 196 -0.85 12.86 -6.82
C ASN A 196 -1.89 13.93 -7.19
N ARG A 197 -3.04 13.52 -7.75
CA ARG A 197 -4.14 14.42 -8.06
C ARG A 197 -4.69 15.08 -6.80
N VAL A 198 -4.95 14.33 -5.73
CA VAL A 198 -5.46 14.90 -4.49
C VAL A 198 -4.46 15.89 -3.87
N ALA A 199 -3.18 15.55 -3.82
CA ALA A 199 -2.12 16.40 -3.29
C ALA A 199 -1.98 17.70 -4.10
N THR A 200 -1.91 17.59 -5.42
CA THR A 200 -1.73 18.73 -6.34
C THR A 200 -2.99 19.61 -6.35
N THR A 201 -4.20 19.04 -6.36
CA THR A 201 -5.45 19.82 -6.26
C THR A 201 -5.56 20.56 -4.93
N ARG A 202 -5.10 19.98 -3.80
CA ARG A 202 -5.07 20.70 -2.51
C ARG A 202 -4.09 21.85 -2.54
N ALA A 203 -2.91 21.64 -3.12
CA ALA A 203 -1.87 22.67 -3.21
C ALA A 203 -2.24 23.78 -4.21
N LEU A 204 -2.91 23.47 -5.31
CA LEU A 204 -3.18 24.39 -6.42
C LEU A 204 -4.69 24.60 -6.66
N SER A 205 -5.51 24.55 -5.62
CA SER A 205 -6.98 24.51 -5.72
C SER A 205 -7.59 25.60 -6.59
N GLU A 206 -7.14 26.84 -6.44
CA GLU A 206 -7.60 28.01 -7.21
C GLU A 206 -7.25 27.89 -8.70
N ILE A 207 -6.07 27.36 -9.02
CA ILE A 207 -5.60 27.17 -10.39
C ILE A 207 -6.34 25.97 -11.01
N TYR A 208 -6.41 24.86 -10.29
CA TYR A 208 -7.13 23.64 -10.70
C TYR A 208 -8.58 23.94 -11.07
N GLY A 209 -9.26 24.77 -10.28
CA GLY A 209 -10.65 25.17 -10.54
C GLY A 209 -10.86 25.99 -11.82
N ARG A 210 -9.83 26.71 -12.30
CA ARG A 210 -9.89 27.54 -13.52
C ARG A 210 -9.54 26.77 -14.79
N MET A 211 -8.79 25.66 -14.68
CA MET A 211 -8.20 24.94 -15.82
C MET A 211 -9.06 23.81 -16.40
N HIS A 212 -10.30 23.61 -15.89
CA HIS A 212 -11.22 22.57 -16.37
C HIS A 212 -10.59 21.17 -16.52
N VAL A 213 -9.83 20.74 -15.53
CA VAL A 213 -9.12 19.45 -15.57
C VAL A 213 -10.09 18.28 -15.43
N HIS A 214 -9.99 17.27 -16.31
CA HIS A 214 -10.80 16.05 -16.23
C HIS A 214 -10.61 15.30 -14.91
N ARG A 215 -11.69 14.77 -14.35
CA ARG A 215 -11.67 14.02 -13.09
C ARG A 215 -11.35 12.54 -13.32
N LEU A 216 -10.45 11.99 -12.50
CA LEU A 216 -10.09 10.57 -12.55
C LEU A 216 -11.18 9.64 -11.99
N ALA A 217 -12.10 10.17 -11.16
CA ALA A 217 -13.12 9.37 -10.46
C ALA A 217 -14.06 8.60 -11.42
N GLY A 218 -14.34 9.14 -12.61
CA GLY A 218 -15.18 8.47 -13.62
C GLY A 218 -14.58 7.14 -14.05
N PHE A 219 -13.31 7.14 -14.47
CA PHE A 219 -12.58 5.94 -14.86
C PHE A 219 -12.65 4.83 -13.80
N PHE A 220 -12.42 5.19 -12.53
CA PHE A 220 -12.47 4.23 -11.43
C PHE A 220 -13.87 3.71 -11.13
N ARG A 221 -14.91 4.56 -11.28
CA ARG A 221 -16.31 4.13 -11.15
C ARG A 221 -16.64 3.12 -12.24
N ASP A 222 -16.39 3.48 -13.49
CA ASP A 222 -16.78 2.66 -14.64
C ASP A 222 -16.07 1.29 -14.60
N PHE A 223 -14.81 1.27 -14.17
CA PHE A 223 -14.09 0.02 -13.94
C PHE A 223 -14.68 -0.80 -12.77
N ARG A 224 -14.97 -0.16 -11.62
CA ARG A 224 -15.58 -0.84 -10.47
C ARG A 224 -16.93 -1.47 -10.84
N ASP A 225 -17.75 -0.73 -11.56
CA ASP A 225 -19.08 -1.17 -11.97
C ASP A 225 -18.98 -2.33 -12.99
N ALA A 226 -17.95 -2.33 -13.85
CA ALA A 226 -17.64 -3.47 -14.72
C ALA A 226 -17.22 -4.73 -13.93
N LEU A 227 -16.42 -4.61 -12.88
CA LEU A 227 -16.04 -5.76 -12.05
C LEU A 227 -17.24 -6.34 -11.27
N PHE A 228 -18.13 -5.50 -10.74
CA PHE A 228 -19.36 -5.98 -10.10
C PHE A 228 -20.32 -6.64 -11.07
N ALA A 229 -20.37 -6.13 -12.30
CA ALA A 229 -21.15 -6.70 -13.39
C ALA A 229 -20.70 -8.11 -13.78
N ASP A 230 -19.40 -8.36 -13.79
CA ASP A 230 -18.81 -9.67 -14.13
C ASP A 230 -19.06 -10.72 -13.05
N GLY A 231 -19.28 -10.30 -11.78
CA GLY A 231 -19.54 -11.19 -10.65
C GLY A 231 -20.91 -11.87 -10.62
N GLY A 232 -21.74 -11.74 -11.67
CA GLY A 232 -23.07 -12.34 -11.73
C GLY A 232 -24.12 -11.74 -10.77
N ARG A 233 -25.36 -12.23 -10.85
CA ARG A 233 -26.53 -11.70 -10.09
C ARG A 233 -26.50 -11.99 -8.58
N SER A 234 -25.56 -12.78 -8.09
CA SER A 234 -25.43 -13.13 -6.68
C SER A 234 -24.39 -12.25 -5.98
N TYR A 235 -24.65 -10.94 -5.86
CA TYR A 235 -23.84 -10.01 -5.05
C TYR A 235 -22.33 -10.30 -5.09
N GLY A 236 -21.78 -10.41 -6.31
CA GLY A 236 -20.47 -10.99 -6.56
C GLY A 236 -19.39 -10.31 -5.74
N ARG A 237 -18.56 -11.10 -5.04
CA ARG A 237 -17.52 -10.55 -4.17
C ARG A 237 -16.27 -10.27 -4.99
N VAL A 238 -16.01 -8.99 -5.24
CA VAL A 238 -14.77 -8.52 -5.87
C VAL A 238 -13.69 -8.35 -4.79
N GLY A 239 -12.50 -8.91 -5.04
CA GLY A 239 -11.33 -8.79 -4.18
C GLY A 239 -10.09 -8.32 -4.96
N ILE A 240 -9.15 -7.70 -4.26
CA ILE A 240 -7.79 -7.42 -4.76
C ILE A 240 -6.86 -8.48 -4.15
N LEU A 241 -6.21 -9.28 -5.00
CA LEU A 241 -5.19 -10.25 -4.59
C LEU A 241 -3.81 -9.56 -4.54
N THR A 242 -3.26 -9.42 -3.35
CA THR A 242 -1.97 -8.76 -3.09
C THR A 242 -0.91 -9.75 -2.62
N PRO A 243 0.38 -9.57 -2.96
CA PRO A 243 1.48 -10.35 -2.40
C PRO A 243 1.84 -9.97 -0.94
N GLY A 244 1.14 -8.99 -0.36
CA GLY A 244 1.28 -8.57 1.04
C GLY A 244 2.20 -7.36 1.26
N GLN A 245 2.38 -6.99 2.53
CA GLN A 245 3.04 -5.73 2.96
C GLN A 245 4.49 -5.54 2.51
N HIS A 246 5.17 -6.62 2.11
CA HIS A 246 6.57 -6.57 1.71
C HIS A 246 6.77 -6.11 0.26
N ASN A 247 5.69 -5.99 -0.51
CA ASN A 247 5.74 -5.52 -1.88
C ASN A 247 5.86 -3.98 -1.97
N GLU A 248 6.58 -3.49 -2.97
CA GLU A 248 6.88 -2.06 -3.15
C GLU A 248 5.65 -1.19 -3.42
N THR A 249 4.58 -1.75 -3.98
CA THR A 249 3.32 -1.05 -4.29
C THR A 249 2.17 -1.46 -3.37
N TYR A 250 2.45 -2.10 -2.22
CA TYR A 250 1.40 -2.51 -1.27
C TYR A 250 0.49 -1.35 -0.83
N PHE A 251 1.07 -0.16 -0.62
CA PHE A 251 0.31 1.05 -0.31
C PHE A 251 -0.82 1.29 -1.34
N GLU A 252 -0.50 1.18 -2.63
CA GLU A 252 -1.46 1.36 -3.71
C GLU A 252 -2.59 0.32 -3.63
N HIS A 253 -2.26 -0.94 -3.33
CA HIS A 253 -3.24 -2.03 -3.26
C HIS A 253 -4.26 -1.77 -2.16
N ALA A 254 -3.79 -1.43 -0.95
CA ALA A 254 -4.65 -1.10 0.18
C ALA A 254 -5.46 0.18 -0.06
N TYR A 255 -4.84 1.17 -0.69
CA TYR A 255 -5.50 2.43 -1.02
C TYR A 255 -6.65 2.24 -2.02
N ILE A 256 -6.42 1.53 -3.13
CA ILE A 256 -7.44 1.25 -4.15
C ILE A 256 -8.54 0.36 -3.58
N ALA A 257 -8.21 -0.66 -2.77
CA ALA A 257 -9.19 -1.50 -2.10
C ALA A 257 -10.16 -0.65 -1.27
N ARG A 258 -9.64 0.29 -0.47
CA ARG A 258 -10.45 1.22 0.32
C ARG A 258 -11.25 2.20 -0.56
N TYR A 259 -10.64 2.72 -1.61
CA TYR A 259 -11.27 3.70 -2.51
C TYR A 259 -12.46 3.10 -3.29
N LEU A 260 -12.34 1.85 -3.75
CA LEU A 260 -13.37 1.15 -4.52
C LEU A 260 -14.31 0.30 -3.67
N GLY A 261 -13.97 0.06 -2.40
CA GLY A 261 -14.75 -0.78 -1.49
C GLY A 261 -14.56 -2.29 -1.70
N PHE A 262 -13.39 -2.72 -2.19
CA PHE A 262 -13.05 -4.12 -2.40
C PHE A 262 -12.37 -4.74 -1.16
N MET A 263 -12.43 -6.06 -1.05
CA MET A 263 -11.62 -6.78 -0.06
C MET A 263 -10.16 -6.78 -0.51
N LEU A 264 -9.23 -6.50 0.41
CA LEU A 264 -7.81 -6.76 0.19
C LEU A 264 -7.49 -8.16 0.71
N LEU A 265 -7.02 -9.04 -0.17
CA LEU A 265 -6.84 -10.47 0.10
C LEU A 265 -5.41 -10.89 -0.24
N GLU A 266 -4.78 -11.68 0.63
CA GLU A 266 -3.53 -12.38 0.35
C GLU A 266 -3.81 -13.84 -0.05
N GLY A 267 -2.82 -14.55 -0.58
CA GLY A 267 -3.01 -15.93 -1.03
C GLY A 267 -3.53 -16.88 0.06
N GLU A 268 -3.14 -16.66 1.31
CA GLU A 268 -3.59 -17.44 2.48
C GLU A 268 -5.02 -17.10 2.95
N ASP A 269 -5.55 -15.94 2.57
CA ASP A 269 -6.97 -15.59 2.82
C ASP A 269 -7.91 -16.43 1.95
N LEU A 270 -7.39 -17.08 0.91
CA LEU A 270 -8.13 -17.81 -0.10
C LEU A 270 -7.93 -19.32 0.04
N VAL A 271 -8.96 -20.07 -0.35
CA VAL A 271 -8.90 -21.52 -0.50
C VAL A 271 -9.76 -21.94 -1.69
N VAL A 272 -9.31 -22.93 -2.45
CA VAL A 272 -10.13 -23.55 -3.49
C VAL A 272 -10.85 -24.75 -2.90
N GLN A 273 -12.19 -24.70 -2.87
CA GLN A 273 -13.04 -25.78 -2.37
C GLN A 273 -14.18 -26.03 -3.35
N ASN A 274 -14.43 -27.31 -3.69
CA ASN A 274 -15.44 -27.71 -4.67
C ASN A 274 -15.31 -26.90 -5.97
N GLU A 275 -14.08 -26.81 -6.48
CA GLU A 275 -13.72 -26.09 -7.70
C GLU A 275 -13.98 -24.56 -7.67
N ARG A 276 -14.33 -23.99 -6.51
CA ARG A 276 -14.60 -22.56 -6.34
C ARG A 276 -13.60 -21.89 -5.41
N VAL A 277 -13.27 -20.64 -5.71
CA VAL A 277 -12.41 -19.82 -4.85
C VAL A 277 -13.26 -19.24 -3.71
N MET A 278 -12.81 -19.46 -2.48
CA MET A 278 -13.48 -19.03 -1.27
C MET A 278 -12.54 -18.17 -0.42
N VAL A 279 -13.07 -17.13 0.22
CA VAL A 279 -12.37 -16.40 1.30
C VAL A 279 -12.63 -17.10 2.62
N ARG A 280 -11.58 -17.26 3.42
CA ARG A 280 -11.66 -17.59 4.84
C ARG A 280 -12.11 -16.36 5.61
N THR A 281 -13.36 -16.36 6.09
CA THR A 281 -13.86 -15.28 6.95
C THR A 281 -14.23 -15.81 8.33
N VAL A 282 -14.38 -14.90 9.27
CA VAL A 282 -14.86 -15.20 10.64
C VAL A 282 -16.30 -15.74 10.68
N GLU A 283 -17.02 -15.78 9.55
CA GLU A 283 -18.33 -16.42 9.37
C GLU A 283 -18.26 -17.73 8.57
N GLY A 284 -17.05 -18.27 8.37
CA GLY A 284 -16.79 -19.41 7.50
C GLY A 284 -16.48 -19.02 6.05
N LEU A 285 -16.44 -20.02 5.18
CA LEU A 285 -16.04 -19.84 3.79
C LEU A 285 -17.11 -19.10 2.98
N LYS A 286 -16.68 -18.10 2.20
CA LYS A 286 -17.56 -17.32 1.33
C LYS A 286 -16.98 -17.23 -0.08
N PRO A 287 -17.77 -17.39 -1.15
CA PRO A 287 -17.26 -17.39 -2.52
C PRO A 287 -16.71 -16.03 -2.94
N VAL A 288 -15.73 -16.06 -3.85
CA VAL A 288 -15.19 -14.92 -4.60
C VAL A 288 -15.38 -15.18 -6.07
N ASP A 289 -15.87 -14.18 -6.80
CA ASP A 289 -16.17 -14.32 -8.22
C ASP A 289 -15.17 -13.58 -9.10
N VAL A 290 -14.56 -12.50 -8.58
CA VAL A 290 -13.58 -11.67 -9.31
C VAL A 290 -12.39 -11.31 -8.43
N LEU A 291 -11.18 -11.59 -8.92
CA LEU A 291 -9.92 -11.19 -8.29
C LEU A 291 -9.13 -10.23 -9.18
N TRP A 292 -8.97 -8.99 -8.73
CA TRP A 292 -7.98 -8.07 -9.29
C TRP A 292 -6.59 -8.40 -8.75
N ARG A 293 -5.81 -9.09 -9.58
CA ARG A 293 -4.47 -9.58 -9.24
C ARG A 293 -3.43 -8.46 -9.30
N ARG A 294 -2.61 -8.38 -8.26
CA ARG A 294 -1.51 -7.40 -8.09
C ARG A 294 -0.15 -8.05 -7.87
N MET A 295 0.03 -9.25 -8.41
CA MET A 295 1.26 -10.06 -8.34
C MET A 295 1.48 -10.79 -9.66
N ASP A 296 2.70 -11.20 -9.96
CA ASP A 296 3.03 -11.93 -11.19
C ASP A 296 2.31 -13.28 -11.29
N ALA A 297 1.94 -13.65 -12.51
CA ALA A 297 1.06 -14.80 -12.76
C ALA A 297 1.66 -16.12 -12.26
N ALA A 298 2.98 -16.30 -12.42
CA ALA A 298 3.67 -17.52 -11.99
C ALA A 298 3.53 -17.82 -10.49
N PHE A 299 3.37 -16.80 -9.65
CA PHE A 299 3.28 -16.96 -8.19
C PHE A 299 1.87 -17.30 -7.68
N VAL A 300 0.86 -17.25 -8.55
CA VAL A 300 -0.55 -17.31 -8.13
C VAL A 300 -0.98 -18.69 -7.67
N ASP A 301 -0.40 -19.74 -8.26
CA ASP A 301 -0.77 -21.13 -7.93
C ASP A 301 0.49 -21.99 -7.73
N PRO A 302 0.84 -22.37 -6.49
CA PRO A 302 1.99 -23.23 -6.24
C PRO A 302 1.79 -24.69 -6.69
N LEU A 303 0.58 -25.15 -7.02
CA LEU A 303 0.37 -26.52 -7.48
C LEU A 303 0.73 -26.71 -8.95
N GLU A 304 0.33 -25.77 -9.81
CA GLU A 304 0.46 -25.91 -11.27
C GLU A 304 1.50 -24.95 -11.89
N LEU A 305 1.87 -23.87 -11.21
CA LEU A 305 2.78 -22.85 -11.74
C LEU A 305 4.14 -22.90 -11.03
N ARG A 306 4.30 -22.15 -9.94
CA ARG A 306 5.58 -22.02 -9.23
C ARG A 306 5.50 -22.64 -7.84
N TYR A 307 6.08 -23.83 -7.68
CA TYR A 307 5.98 -24.66 -6.47
C TYR A 307 6.56 -24.02 -5.19
N ASP A 308 7.56 -23.13 -5.31
CA ASP A 308 8.16 -22.41 -4.17
C ASP A 308 7.42 -21.10 -3.84
N SER A 309 6.31 -20.79 -4.53
CA SER A 309 5.48 -19.64 -4.21
C SER A 309 4.82 -19.81 -2.84
N ARG A 310 5.02 -18.82 -1.97
CA ARG A 310 4.38 -18.71 -0.64
C ARG A 310 3.25 -17.70 -0.57
N ILE A 311 2.95 -17.04 -1.70
CA ILE A 311 2.04 -15.91 -1.79
C ILE A 311 0.82 -16.22 -2.67
N GLY A 312 0.81 -17.37 -3.34
CA GLY A 312 -0.31 -17.86 -4.14
C GLY A 312 -1.28 -18.73 -3.35
N THR A 313 -2.32 -19.19 -4.03
CA THR A 313 -3.34 -20.09 -3.49
C THR A 313 -3.37 -21.38 -4.29
N PRO A 314 -3.12 -22.54 -3.65
CA PRO A 314 -3.22 -23.85 -4.30
C PRO A 314 -4.55 -24.07 -5.03
N GLY A 315 -4.49 -24.44 -6.31
CA GLY A 315 -5.66 -24.82 -7.12
C GLY A 315 -6.34 -23.66 -7.85
N MET A 316 -5.75 -22.46 -7.83
CA MET A 316 -6.29 -21.30 -8.54
C MET A 316 -6.38 -21.54 -10.07
N THR A 317 -5.41 -22.26 -10.65
CA THR A 317 -5.39 -22.58 -12.09
C THR A 317 -6.56 -23.49 -12.46
N GLU A 318 -6.88 -24.49 -11.62
CA GLU A 318 -8.06 -25.34 -11.81
C GLU A 318 -9.36 -24.55 -11.70
N ALA A 319 -9.48 -23.63 -10.73
CA ALA A 319 -10.67 -22.77 -10.62
C ALA A 319 -10.88 -21.90 -11.87
N LEU A 320 -9.79 -21.34 -12.43
CA LEU A 320 -9.82 -20.61 -13.70
C LEU A 320 -10.23 -21.52 -14.87
N ARG A 321 -9.69 -22.74 -14.94
CA ARG A 321 -10.04 -23.74 -15.96
C ARG A 321 -11.53 -24.10 -15.94
N ARG A 322 -12.14 -24.13 -14.77
CA ARG A 322 -13.58 -24.38 -14.57
C ARG A 322 -14.45 -23.14 -14.79
N GLY A 323 -13.85 -21.96 -14.97
CA GLY A 323 -14.57 -20.70 -15.13
C GLY A 323 -15.32 -20.26 -13.87
N THR A 324 -14.89 -20.70 -12.68
CA THR A 324 -15.56 -20.36 -11.41
C THR A 324 -15.05 -19.05 -10.80
N ILE A 325 -13.98 -18.49 -11.35
CA ILE A 325 -13.38 -17.22 -10.95
C ILE A 325 -12.94 -16.44 -12.19
N SER A 326 -13.17 -15.12 -12.19
CA SER A 326 -12.58 -14.19 -13.14
C SER A 326 -11.35 -13.51 -12.53
N MET A 327 -10.29 -13.33 -13.32
CA MET A 327 -9.06 -12.70 -12.86
C MET A 327 -8.68 -11.51 -13.73
N VAL A 328 -8.32 -10.41 -13.07
CA VAL A 328 -7.97 -9.14 -13.71
C VAL A 328 -6.49 -8.84 -13.45
N ASN A 329 -5.59 -8.92 -14.43
CA ASN A 329 -5.75 -9.59 -15.74
C ASN A 329 -5.59 -11.11 -15.60
N ALA A 330 -6.05 -11.85 -16.61
CA ALA A 330 -5.91 -13.30 -16.67
C ALA A 330 -4.45 -13.75 -16.53
N LEU A 331 -4.24 -14.97 -16.04
CA LEU A 331 -2.89 -15.54 -15.95
C LEU A 331 -2.29 -15.71 -17.34
N GLY A 332 -0.99 -15.42 -17.46
CA GLY A 332 -0.25 -15.51 -18.73
C GLY A 332 -0.25 -14.23 -19.56
N SER A 333 -0.96 -13.17 -19.13
CA SER A 333 -0.96 -11.87 -19.81
C SER A 333 0.39 -11.15 -19.81
N GLY A 334 1.34 -11.56 -18.94
CA GLY A 334 2.71 -11.02 -18.89
C GLY A 334 3.51 -11.23 -20.16
N ILE A 335 3.17 -12.24 -20.97
CA ILE A 335 3.87 -12.50 -22.24
C ILE A 335 3.82 -11.30 -23.19
N LEU A 336 2.77 -10.48 -23.09
CA LEU A 336 2.61 -9.29 -23.92
C LEU A 336 3.57 -8.15 -23.55
N GLU A 337 4.16 -8.17 -22.35
CA GLU A 337 5.17 -7.19 -21.94
C GLU A 337 6.57 -7.49 -22.52
N THR A 338 6.71 -8.61 -23.22
CA THR A 338 8.00 -9.07 -23.77
C THR A 338 8.57 -8.08 -24.77
N ARG A 339 9.78 -7.58 -24.52
CA ARG A 339 10.43 -6.55 -25.33
C ARG A 339 10.49 -6.90 -26.82
N ALA A 340 10.85 -8.13 -27.16
CA ALA A 340 10.91 -8.60 -28.55
C ALA A 340 9.55 -8.63 -29.27
N LEU A 341 8.43 -8.73 -28.55
CA LEU A 341 7.10 -8.73 -29.17
C LEU A 341 6.82 -7.39 -29.87
N SER A 342 7.39 -6.30 -29.37
CA SER A 342 7.19 -4.95 -29.94
C SER A 342 7.67 -4.82 -31.40
N ALA A 343 8.67 -5.61 -31.81
CA ALA A 343 9.14 -5.68 -33.20
C ALA A 343 8.07 -6.17 -34.19
N PHE A 344 7.11 -6.97 -33.71
CA PHE A 344 6.09 -7.60 -34.56
C PHE A 344 4.77 -6.82 -34.56
N LEU A 345 4.53 -5.94 -33.59
CA LEU A 345 3.26 -5.22 -33.43
C LEU A 345 2.80 -4.44 -34.68
N PRO A 346 3.67 -3.75 -35.45
CA PRO A 346 3.22 -3.06 -36.66
C PRO A 346 2.65 -3.99 -37.72
N ALA A 347 3.25 -5.18 -37.90
CA ALA A 347 2.78 -6.19 -38.84
C ALA A 347 1.52 -6.89 -38.31
N LEU A 348 1.51 -7.23 -37.02
CA LEU A 348 0.35 -7.83 -36.35
C LEU A 348 -0.88 -6.91 -36.39
N SER A 349 -0.71 -5.61 -36.16
CA SER A 349 -1.81 -4.64 -36.26
C SER A 349 -2.49 -4.70 -37.62
N LYS A 350 -1.71 -4.71 -38.72
CA LYS A 350 -2.25 -4.81 -40.07
C LYS A 350 -2.93 -6.15 -40.32
N ALA A 351 -2.33 -7.25 -39.84
CA ALA A 351 -2.85 -8.59 -40.05
C ALA A 351 -4.11 -8.92 -39.24
N VAL A 352 -4.26 -8.34 -38.05
CA VAL A 352 -5.36 -8.61 -37.10
C VAL A 352 -6.47 -7.56 -37.21
N THR A 353 -6.11 -6.27 -37.25
CA THR A 353 -7.09 -5.16 -37.24
C THR A 353 -7.34 -4.56 -38.63
N GLY A 354 -6.56 -4.93 -39.64
CA GLY A 354 -6.64 -4.34 -40.98
C GLY A 354 -6.05 -2.93 -41.09
N ALA A 355 -5.52 -2.36 -40.01
CA ALA A 355 -5.02 -0.99 -39.94
C ALA A 355 -3.60 -0.93 -39.35
N PRO A 356 -2.79 0.08 -39.73
CA PRO A 356 -1.54 0.35 -39.01
C PRO A 356 -1.82 0.82 -37.58
N LEU A 357 -0.80 0.74 -36.72
CA LEU A 357 -0.85 1.29 -35.37
C LEU A 357 -1.10 2.80 -35.44
N LYS A 358 -2.13 3.28 -34.74
CA LYS A 358 -2.43 4.71 -34.57
C LYS A 358 -1.35 5.43 -33.76
N LEU A 359 -0.84 4.76 -32.72
CA LEU A 359 0.34 5.21 -31.95
C LEU A 359 1.54 4.30 -32.26
N PRO A 360 2.65 4.85 -32.76
CA PRO A 360 3.84 4.07 -33.03
C PRO A 360 4.50 3.58 -31.73
N SER A 361 5.28 2.51 -31.84
CA SER A 361 6.20 2.07 -30.79
C SER A 361 7.62 2.49 -31.12
N ILE A 362 8.51 2.45 -30.12
CA ILE A 362 9.95 2.58 -30.36
C ILE A 362 10.42 1.52 -31.37
N ALA A 363 11.28 1.93 -32.31
CA ALA A 363 11.81 1.03 -33.32
C ALA A 363 12.60 -0.10 -32.64
N THR A 364 12.21 -1.34 -32.91
CA THR A 364 12.73 -2.53 -32.23
C THR A 364 13.01 -3.63 -33.24
N TRP A 365 14.18 -4.25 -33.12
CA TRP A 365 14.69 -5.32 -33.97
C TRP A 365 15.01 -6.53 -33.12
N TRP A 366 14.32 -7.64 -33.32
CA TRP A 366 14.63 -8.88 -32.62
C TRP A 366 15.77 -9.63 -33.34
N CYS A 367 16.87 -9.84 -32.63
CA CYS A 367 18.10 -10.39 -33.21
C CYS A 367 18.04 -11.91 -33.46
N GLY A 368 16.90 -12.56 -33.20
CA GLY A 368 16.62 -13.92 -33.69
C GLY A 368 16.57 -13.98 -35.21
N GLN A 369 16.00 -12.96 -35.84
CA GLN A 369 15.95 -12.85 -37.29
C GLN A 369 17.28 -12.33 -37.86
N ALA A 370 17.74 -12.93 -38.95
CA ALA A 370 19.09 -12.73 -39.46
C ALA A 370 19.33 -11.32 -40.07
N ALA A 371 18.31 -10.69 -40.64
CA ALA A 371 18.43 -9.35 -41.22
C ALA A 371 18.47 -8.28 -40.12
N GLU A 372 17.59 -8.41 -39.14
CA GLU A 372 17.44 -7.58 -37.95
C GLU A 372 18.71 -7.63 -37.10
N ARG A 373 19.24 -8.84 -36.85
CA ARG A 373 20.53 -9.03 -36.18
C ARG A 373 21.67 -8.31 -36.88
N ARG A 374 21.74 -8.42 -38.22
CA ARG A 374 22.77 -7.76 -39.02
C ARG A 374 22.66 -6.25 -38.90
N HIS A 375 21.45 -5.71 -39.01
CA HIS A 375 21.17 -4.29 -38.86
C HIS A 375 21.63 -3.77 -37.49
N VAL A 376 21.31 -4.49 -36.41
CA VAL A 376 21.74 -4.11 -35.05
C VAL A 376 23.26 -4.15 -34.91
N ILE A 377 23.94 -5.15 -35.47
CA ILE A 377 25.41 -5.23 -35.44
C ILE A 377 26.05 -4.07 -36.24
N GLU A 378 25.55 -3.78 -37.43
CA GLU A 378 26.07 -2.71 -38.30
C GLU A 378 25.86 -1.32 -37.70
N ASN A 379 24.80 -1.13 -36.91
CA ASN A 379 24.43 0.15 -36.29
C ASN A 379 24.60 0.15 -34.77
N ILE A 380 25.44 -0.75 -34.23
CA ILE A 380 25.50 -1.02 -32.78
C ILE A 380 25.74 0.23 -31.95
N GLU A 381 26.56 1.18 -32.43
CA GLU A 381 26.86 2.45 -31.74
C GLU A 381 25.62 3.32 -31.54
N ALA A 382 24.64 3.24 -32.45
CA ALA A 382 23.41 4.02 -32.39
C ALA A 382 22.25 3.25 -31.73
N MET A 383 22.49 2.07 -31.17
CA MET A 383 21.44 1.17 -30.65
C MET A 383 21.56 0.96 -29.14
N MET A 384 20.41 0.76 -28.49
CA MET A 384 20.33 0.09 -27.20
C MET A 384 20.13 -1.41 -27.43
N VAL A 385 20.94 -2.26 -26.77
CA VAL A 385 20.84 -3.72 -26.89
C VAL A 385 20.62 -4.33 -25.52
N GLY A 386 19.58 -5.14 -25.40
CA GLY A 386 19.24 -5.82 -24.15
C GLY A 386 18.54 -7.15 -24.40
N SER A 387 18.06 -7.78 -23.31
CA SER A 387 17.37 -9.07 -23.39
C SER A 387 16.07 -8.98 -24.20
N ALA A 388 15.87 -9.94 -25.11
CA ALA A 388 14.64 -10.10 -25.87
C ALA A 388 13.43 -10.43 -24.99
N PHE A 389 13.66 -11.16 -23.89
CA PHE A 389 12.63 -11.67 -23.00
C PHE A 389 12.41 -10.79 -21.75
N ALA A 390 13.08 -9.63 -21.67
CA ALA A 390 12.82 -8.69 -20.59
C ALA A 390 11.40 -8.12 -20.70
N THR A 391 10.73 -7.98 -19.55
CA THR A 391 9.43 -7.30 -19.41
C THR A 391 9.59 -5.86 -18.91
N THR A 392 10.80 -5.46 -18.52
CA THR A 392 11.13 -4.08 -18.12
C THR A 392 11.41 -3.19 -19.34
N LEU A 393 11.15 -1.88 -19.19
CA LEU A 393 11.54 -0.91 -20.22
C LEU A 393 13.06 -0.86 -20.33
N ALA A 394 13.57 -0.64 -21.54
CA ALA A 394 15.01 -0.49 -21.79
C ALA A 394 15.67 0.61 -20.93
N VAL A 395 14.95 1.72 -20.69
CA VAL A 395 15.44 2.85 -19.88
C VAL A 395 15.51 2.55 -18.38
N ASP A 396 14.76 1.55 -17.91
CA ASP A 396 14.71 1.14 -16.51
C ASP A 396 15.66 -0.05 -16.20
N ASP A 397 16.31 -0.61 -17.23
CA ASP A 397 17.05 -1.88 -17.19
C ASP A 397 18.55 -1.67 -17.45
N ASP A 398 19.18 -0.84 -16.62
CA ASP A 398 20.57 -0.42 -16.76
C ASP A 398 21.62 -1.52 -16.55
N GLN A 399 21.24 -2.62 -15.87
CA GLN A 399 22.15 -3.74 -15.60
C GLN A 399 22.33 -4.63 -16.83
N THR A 400 21.32 -4.71 -17.69
CA THR A 400 21.30 -5.69 -18.78
C THR A 400 21.09 -5.07 -20.16
N THR A 401 20.62 -3.81 -20.23
CA THR A 401 20.48 -3.06 -21.48
C THR A 401 21.64 -2.08 -21.64
N LEU A 402 22.39 -2.23 -22.73
CA LEU A 402 23.60 -1.48 -23.01
C LEU A 402 23.36 -0.49 -24.16
N LEU A 403 23.78 0.76 -23.98
CA LEU A 403 23.83 1.73 -25.08
C LEU A 403 25.16 1.56 -25.83
N GLY A 404 25.13 1.18 -27.10
CA GLY A 404 26.35 0.86 -27.83
C GLY A 404 27.35 2.01 -27.93
N ALA A 405 26.88 3.27 -27.93
CA ALA A 405 27.73 4.46 -27.91
C ALA A 405 28.57 4.61 -26.64
N THR A 406 28.18 4.01 -25.52
CA THR A 406 28.87 4.16 -24.23
C THR A 406 29.83 3.00 -23.94
N LEU A 407 29.82 1.95 -24.77
CA LEU A 407 30.67 0.78 -24.60
C LEU A 407 32.09 1.04 -25.10
N ALA A 408 33.08 0.57 -24.33
CA ALA A 408 34.45 0.48 -24.82
C ALA A 408 34.53 -0.53 -25.99
N ALA A 409 35.50 -0.33 -26.90
CA ALA A 409 35.63 -1.15 -28.10
C ALA A 409 35.66 -2.67 -27.81
N ALA A 410 36.40 -3.09 -26.77
CA ALA A 410 36.49 -4.50 -26.38
C ALA A 410 35.15 -5.08 -25.91
N ASP A 411 34.36 -4.31 -25.15
CA ASP A 411 33.05 -4.77 -24.65
C ASP A 411 32.00 -4.77 -25.76
N ARG A 412 32.11 -3.84 -26.71
CA ARG A 412 31.31 -3.85 -27.93
C ARG A 412 31.60 -5.08 -28.80
N ASP A 413 32.86 -5.46 -28.99
CA ASP A 413 33.22 -6.66 -29.75
C ASP A 413 32.67 -7.93 -29.08
N ARG A 414 32.72 -8.00 -27.74
CA ARG A 414 32.08 -9.08 -26.96
C ARG A 414 30.56 -9.12 -27.16
N LEU A 415 29.90 -7.98 -27.16
CA LEU A 415 28.45 -7.90 -27.41
C LEU A 415 28.11 -8.37 -28.82
N VAL A 416 28.90 -7.96 -29.83
CA VAL A 416 28.72 -8.42 -31.22
C VAL A 416 28.93 -9.92 -31.34
N ALA A 417 29.92 -10.51 -30.66
CA ALA A 417 30.12 -11.96 -30.62
C ALA A 417 28.90 -12.68 -30.03
N ARG A 418 28.37 -12.20 -28.88
CA ARG A 418 27.15 -12.74 -28.26
C ARG A 418 25.93 -12.63 -29.17
N LEU A 419 25.76 -11.50 -29.88
CA LEU A 419 24.68 -11.33 -30.85
C LEU A 419 24.77 -12.35 -31.99
N ARG A 420 25.99 -12.66 -32.48
CA ARG A 420 26.20 -13.66 -33.53
C ARG A 420 25.92 -15.08 -33.06
N GLU A 421 26.28 -15.41 -31.83
CA GLU A 421 26.11 -16.76 -31.25
C GLU A 421 24.65 -17.01 -30.81
N ASN A 422 24.06 -16.08 -30.05
CA ASN A 422 22.78 -16.25 -29.37
C ASN A 422 21.80 -15.10 -29.68
N GLY A 423 21.70 -14.69 -30.95
CA GLY A 423 20.92 -13.52 -31.35
C GLY A 423 19.46 -13.53 -30.90
N ALA A 424 18.81 -14.69 -30.81
CA ALA A 424 17.43 -14.82 -30.34
C ALA A 424 17.20 -14.31 -28.91
N ASP A 425 18.24 -14.19 -28.10
CA ASP A 425 18.16 -13.70 -26.73
C ASP A 425 18.23 -12.17 -26.63
N PHE A 426 18.40 -11.47 -27.76
CA PHE A 426 18.62 -10.03 -27.78
C PHE A 426 17.64 -9.28 -28.69
N VAL A 427 17.43 -8.03 -28.33
CA VAL A 427 16.80 -7.02 -29.17
C VAL A 427 17.69 -5.80 -29.28
N GLY A 428 17.70 -5.17 -30.45
CA GLY A 428 18.16 -3.80 -30.61
C GLY A 428 16.99 -2.85 -30.61
N GLN A 429 17.13 -1.67 -30.01
CA GLN A 429 16.13 -0.61 -29.99
C GLN A 429 16.77 0.76 -30.23
N GLU A 430 16.05 1.67 -30.85
CA GLU A 430 16.51 3.07 -30.95
C GLU A 430 16.59 3.72 -29.55
N PRO A 431 17.64 4.50 -29.27
CA PRO A 431 17.79 5.24 -28.01
C PRO A 431 16.62 6.19 -27.79
N VAL A 432 15.96 6.06 -26.64
CA VAL A 432 14.82 6.91 -26.31
C VAL A 432 15.31 8.29 -25.87
N ARG A 433 15.03 9.31 -26.68
CA ARG A 433 15.22 10.71 -26.34
C ARG A 433 13.88 11.32 -25.93
N LEU A 434 13.62 11.31 -24.63
CA LEU A 434 12.36 11.81 -24.06
C LEU A 434 12.32 13.33 -24.08
N SER A 435 11.12 13.88 -24.25
CA SER A 435 10.87 15.31 -24.07
C SER A 435 11.17 15.77 -22.64
N THR A 436 11.32 17.08 -22.45
CA THR A 436 11.47 17.70 -21.14
C THR A 436 10.19 18.37 -20.66
N ALA A 437 9.92 18.27 -19.36
CA ALA A 437 8.86 19.02 -18.67
C ALA A 437 9.45 19.89 -17.54
N PRO A 438 8.78 20.99 -17.16
CA PRO A 438 9.25 21.86 -16.10
C PRO A 438 9.09 21.21 -14.72
N VAL A 439 10.18 21.15 -13.96
CA VAL A 439 10.20 20.72 -12.56
C VAL A 439 10.63 21.88 -11.67
N HIS A 440 9.98 22.03 -10.52
CA HIS A 440 10.31 23.07 -9.56
C HIS A 440 11.48 22.65 -8.66
N VAL A 441 12.64 23.29 -8.85
CA VAL A 441 13.88 23.04 -8.10
C VAL A 441 14.43 24.37 -7.61
N ASN A 442 14.72 24.48 -6.30
CA ASN A 442 15.34 25.68 -5.70
C ASN A 442 14.65 27.01 -6.08
N ASN A 443 13.31 27.05 -6.02
CA ASN A 443 12.48 28.21 -6.39
C ASN A 443 12.56 28.63 -7.87
N ARG A 444 12.93 27.72 -8.76
CA ARG A 444 12.99 27.94 -10.21
C ARG A 444 12.44 26.72 -10.95
N LEU A 445 12.01 26.92 -12.20
CA LEU A 445 11.68 25.82 -13.09
C LEU A 445 12.93 25.39 -13.86
N GLU A 446 13.18 24.09 -13.90
CA GLU A 446 14.23 23.47 -14.70
C GLU A 446 13.64 22.39 -15.62
N PRO A 447 14.14 22.24 -16.87
CA PRO A 447 13.72 21.16 -17.74
C PRO A 447 14.25 19.83 -17.20
N ARG A 448 13.39 18.81 -17.16
CA ARG A 448 13.76 17.43 -16.84
C ARG A 448 13.09 16.44 -17.80
N PRO A 449 13.78 15.37 -18.22
CA PRO A 449 13.18 14.31 -19.04
C PRO A 449 11.90 13.76 -18.40
N VAL A 450 10.87 13.54 -19.22
CA VAL A 450 9.56 13.06 -18.74
C VAL A 450 9.08 11.82 -19.52
N SER A 451 8.48 10.88 -18.79
CA SER A 451 7.65 9.81 -19.38
C SER A 451 6.26 9.84 -18.74
N LEU A 452 5.27 9.33 -19.45
CA LEU A 452 3.87 9.33 -19.04
C LEU A 452 3.32 7.91 -18.99
N ARG A 453 2.80 7.48 -17.83
CA ARG A 453 2.06 6.21 -17.75
C ARG A 453 0.55 6.49 -17.80
N VAL A 454 -0.12 5.90 -18.80
CA VAL A 454 -1.57 6.00 -19.00
C VAL A 454 -2.23 4.65 -18.71
N TYR A 455 -3.45 4.66 -18.16
CA TYR A 455 -4.18 3.45 -17.80
C TYR A 455 -5.40 3.25 -18.70
N ALA A 456 -5.67 2.00 -19.04
CA ALA A 456 -6.87 1.56 -19.75
C ALA A 456 -7.61 0.52 -18.90
N ALA A 457 -8.93 0.65 -18.82
CA ALA A 457 -9.80 -0.30 -18.15
C ALA A 457 -10.89 -0.77 -19.11
N ARG A 458 -11.19 -2.07 -19.09
CA ARG A 458 -12.30 -2.65 -19.84
C ARG A 458 -13.59 -2.44 -19.06
N THR A 459 -14.62 -1.99 -19.76
CA THR A 459 -16.00 -1.86 -19.29
C THR A 459 -16.92 -2.66 -20.20
N ARG A 460 -18.22 -2.67 -19.89
CA ARG A 460 -19.23 -3.27 -20.78
C ARG A 460 -19.34 -2.61 -22.15
N GLU A 461 -18.91 -1.35 -22.26
CA GLU A 461 -18.99 -0.54 -23.49
C GLU A 461 -17.66 -0.56 -24.27
N GLY A 462 -16.66 -1.29 -23.81
CA GLY A 462 -15.32 -1.37 -24.39
C GLY A 462 -14.26 -0.76 -23.47
N TRP A 463 -13.16 -0.28 -24.05
CA TRP A 463 -12.07 0.32 -23.28
C TRP A 463 -12.37 1.77 -22.91
N THR A 464 -12.16 2.12 -21.64
CA THR A 464 -12.04 3.50 -21.16
C THR A 464 -10.58 3.81 -20.84
N ILE A 465 -10.13 5.01 -21.21
CA ILE A 465 -8.77 5.49 -20.96
C ILE A 465 -8.85 6.53 -19.85
N MET A 466 -8.06 6.35 -18.79
CA MET A 466 -8.03 7.28 -17.66
C MET A 466 -7.61 8.66 -18.14
N PRO A 467 -8.43 9.74 -18.03
CA PRO A 467 -8.08 11.08 -18.51
C PRO A 467 -7.05 11.76 -17.61
N GLY A 468 -5.83 11.24 -17.66
CA GLY A 468 -4.71 11.52 -16.78
C GLY A 468 -3.80 10.30 -16.66
N GLY A 469 -3.14 10.19 -15.51
CA GLY A 469 -2.13 9.18 -15.24
C GLY A 469 -1.15 9.73 -14.24
N PHE A 470 0.05 9.21 -14.22
CA PHE A 470 1.15 9.91 -13.55
C PHE A 470 2.37 9.91 -14.45
N ALA A 471 3.07 11.03 -14.45
CA ALA A 471 4.30 11.22 -15.21
C ALA A 471 5.50 10.98 -14.30
N ARG A 472 6.56 10.37 -14.83
CA ARG A 472 7.85 10.29 -14.15
C ARG A 472 8.75 11.35 -14.72
N VAL A 473 9.38 12.13 -13.85
CA VAL A 473 10.35 13.17 -14.23
C VAL A 473 11.72 12.85 -13.63
N GLY A 474 12.77 13.05 -14.44
CA GLY A 474 14.14 12.74 -14.04
C GLY A 474 14.67 13.66 -12.94
N SER A 475 15.52 13.13 -12.05
CA SER A 475 16.28 13.96 -11.09
C SER A 475 17.37 14.79 -11.77
N SER A 476 17.88 14.30 -12.90
CA SER A 476 18.86 14.96 -13.76
C SER A 476 18.40 14.97 -15.23
N LEU A 477 19.24 15.48 -16.14
CA LEU A 477 18.97 15.47 -17.58
C LEU A 477 19.22 14.10 -18.25
N ASP A 478 19.78 13.13 -17.53
CA ASP A 478 19.90 11.75 -18.01
C ASP A 478 18.52 11.07 -18.03
N THR A 479 18.15 10.43 -19.14
CA THR A 479 16.88 9.71 -19.28
C THR A 479 16.80 8.50 -18.34
N THR A 480 17.93 7.91 -17.94
CA THR A 480 17.95 6.84 -16.92
C THR A 480 17.62 7.37 -15.52
N ALA A 481 17.70 8.69 -15.30
CA ALA A 481 17.37 9.32 -14.02
C ALA A 481 15.86 9.45 -13.76
N ILE A 482 15.02 9.03 -14.71
CA ILE A 482 13.56 8.95 -14.57
C ILE A 482 13.14 7.76 -13.70
N ALA A 483 13.97 6.71 -13.64
CA ALA A 483 13.71 5.56 -12.80
C ALA A 483 13.54 6.00 -11.33
N MET A 484 12.42 5.60 -10.71
CA MET A 484 12.12 5.90 -9.31
C MET A 484 13.25 5.46 -8.36
N GLN A 485 13.85 4.31 -8.68
CA GLN A 485 14.99 3.75 -7.93
C GLN A 485 16.24 4.65 -8.01
N ARG A 486 16.32 5.57 -8.99
CA ARG A 486 17.44 6.52 -9.21
C ARG A 486 17.05 7.97 -8.89
N GLY A 487 16.02 8.17 -8.09
CA GLY A 487 15.60 9.48 -7.60
C GLY A 487 14.64 10.23 -8.52
N GLY A 488 14.05 9.56 -9.52
CA GLY A 488 12.94 10.11 -10.28
C GLY A 488 11.78 10.56 -9.38
N GLN A 489 11.06 11.58 -9.81
CA GLN A 489 9.88 12.12 -9.13
C GLN A 489 8.61 11.78 -9.92
N ALA A 490 7.48 11.72 -9.24
CA ALA A 490 6.18 11.48 -9.86
C ALA A 490 5.36 12.77 -9.92
N ALA A 491 4.95 13.19 -11.11
CA ALA A 491 4.07 14.34 -11.33
C ALA A 491 2.63 13.89 -11.59
N ASP A 492 1.67 14.71 -11.19
CA ASP A 492 0.28 14.61 -11.65
C ASP A 492 0.19 14.96 -13.16
N VAL A 493 -0.85 14.47 -13.82
CA VAL A 493 -1.10 14.70 -15.26
C VAL A 493 -2.47 15.32 -15.41
N TRP A 494 -2.51 16.55 -15.94
CA TRP A 494 -3.73 17.32 -16.15
C TRP A 494 -4.14 17.27 -17.61
N VAL A 495 -5.16 16.48 -17.90
CA VAL A 495 -5.86 16.54 -19.18
C VAL A 495 -6.91 17.64 -19.09
N LEU A 496 -6.76 18.67 -19.91
CA LEU A 496 -7.67 19.81 -19.93
C LEU A 496 -8.88 19.53 -20.81
N SER A 497 -10.01 20.13 -20.46
CA SER A 497 -11.21 20.22 -21.29
C SER A 497 -11.41 21.65 -21.77
N ALA A 498 -11.91 21.83 -22.99
CA ALA A 498 -12.34 23.14 -23.47
C ALA A 498 -13.55 23.67 -22.67
N GLU A 499 -14.43 22.78 -22.23
CA GLU A 499 -15.66 23.09 -21.49
C GLU A 499 -15.58 22.69 -20.00
N PRO A 500 -16.41 23.26 -19.12
CA PRO A 500 -16.49 22.83 -17.73
C PRO A 500 -16.79 21.32 -17.62
N VAL A 501 -15.91 20.59 -16.95
CA VAL A 501 -16.05 19.14 -16.77
C VAL A 501 -17.12 18.80 -15.74
N GLU A 502 -17.95 17.80 -16.05
CA GLU A 502 -18.94 17.26 -15.13
C GLU A 502 -18.31 16.79 -13.80
N LYS A 503 -18.99 17.05 -12.68
CA LYS A 503 -18.56 16.62 -11.34
C LYS A 503 -18.95 15.16 -11.10
N VAL A 504 -18.29 14.30 -11.83
CA VAL A 504 -18.42 12.86 -11.75
C VAL A 504 -17.92 12.36 -10.37
N THR A 505 -18.75 11.59 -9.67
CA THR A 505 -18.49 11.07 -8.32
C THR A 505 -18.66 9.55 -8.26
N LEU A 506 -18.04 8.90 -7.26
CA LEU A 506 -18.27 7.50 -6.90
C LEU A 506 -19.50 7.29 -6.02
N LEU A 507 -20.11 8.39 -5.55
CA LEU A 507 -21.28 8.33 -4.70
C LEU A 507 -22.50 7.80 -5.49
N PRO A 508 -23.34 6.95 -4.88
CA PRO A 508 -24.58 6.48 -5.48
C PRO A 508 -25.46 7.64 -5.93
N GLN A 509 -26.12 7.50 -7.08
CA GLN A 509 -27.11 8.48 -7.52
C GLN A 509 -28.44 8.29 -6.79
N ALA A 510 -29.26 9.36 -6.78
CA ALA A 510 -30.59 9.30 -6.17
C ALA A 510 -31.46 8.23 -6.87
N GLY A 511 -31.95 7.26 -6.10
CA GLY A 511 -32.77 6.15 -6.61
C GLY A 511 -32.05 4.79 -6.66
N GLU A 512 -30.73 4.76 -6.46
CA GLU A 512 -30.00 3.50 -6.28
C GLU A 512 -30.31 2.86 -4.91
N ALA A 513 -30.46 1.53 -4.89
CA ALA A 513 -30.73 0.79 -3.67
C ALA A 513 -29.54 0.87 -2.70
N LEU A 514 -29.81 1.28 -1.45
CA LEU A 514 -28.79 1.30 -0.40
C LEU A 514 -28.35 -0.13 -0.08
N MET A 515 -27.14 -0.49 -0.51
CA MET A 515 -26.51 -1.74 -0.14
C MET A 515 -25.72 -1.58 1.15
N ARG A 516 -26.13 -2.27 2.21
CA ARG A 516 -25.35 -2.39 3.44
C ARG A 516 -24.46 -3.63 3.35
N ASN A 517 -23.15 -3.42 3.40
CA ASN A 517 -22.22 -4.53 3.60
C ASN A 517 -22.52 -5.18 4.96
N ARG A 518 -22.88 -6.46 4.94
CA ARG A 518 -23.02 -7.24 6.18
C ARG A 518 -21.64 -7.30 6.84
N GLY A 519 -21.55 -7.05 8.15
CA GLY A 519 -20.29 -7.02 8.92
C GLY A 519 -19.49 -8.33 8.96
N GLY A 520 -19.89 -9.33 8.17
CA GLY A 520 -19.37 -10.69 8.05
C GLY A 520 -18.31 -10.93 6.97
N SER A 521 -17.81 -9.88 6.33
CA SER A 521 -16.80 -9.96 5.27
C SER A 521 -15.36 -9.87 5.77
N LEU A 522 -15.13 -9.94 7.09
CA LEU A 522 -13.79 -9.82 7.67
C LEU A 522 -12.97 -11.12 7.40
N PRO A 523 -11.86 -11.05 6.64
CA PRO A 523 -10.98 -12.19 6.46
C PRO A 523 -10.37 -12.64 7.79
N SER A 524 -10.18 -13.95 7.97
CA SER A 524 -9.67 -14.53 9.22
C SER A 524 -8.29 -13.99 9.60
N ARG A 525 -7.39 -13.82 8.64
CA ARG A 525 -6.06 -13.22 8.86
C ARG A 525 -6.14 -11.78 9.35
N ALA A 526 -7.08 -10.99 8.80
CA ALA A 526 -7.29 -9.62 9.24
C ALA A 526 -7.82 -9.58 10.69
N ALA A 527 -8.70 -10.51 11.04
CA ALA A 527 -9.18 -10.68 12.41
C ALA A 527 -8.05 -11.08 13.38
N ASP A 528 -7.17 -12.01 12.98
CA ASP A 528 -6.01 -12.42 13.76
C ASP A 528 -5.04 -11.26 13.99
N ASN A 529 -4.71 -10.50 12.94
CA ASN A 529 -3.88 -9.30 13.06
C ASN A 529 -4.48 -8.25 14.00
N LEU A 530 -5.80 -8.07 14.00
CA LEU A 530 -6.48 -7.14 14.91
C LEU A 530 -6.43 -7.65 16.36
N LEU A 531 -6.62 -8.95 16.59
CA LEU A 531 -6.47 -9.56 17.90
C LEU A 531 -5.04 -9.37 18.44
N TRP A 532 -4.03 -9.68 17.63
CA TRP A 532 -2.63 -9.48 17.99
C TRP A 532 -2.28 -8.02 18.20
N LEU A 533 -2.79 -7.10 17.38
CA LEU A 533 -2.60 -5.66 17.59
C LEU A 533 -3.13 -5.22 18.96
N GLY A 534 -4.33 -5.69 19.34
CA GLY A 534 -4.88 -5.43 20.67
C GLY A 534 -3.97 -5.91 21.79
N ARG A 535 -3.43 -7.13 21.65
CA ARG A 535 -2.48 -7.71 22.61
C ARG A 535 -1.16 -6.93 22.66
N TYR A 536 -0.55 -6.62 21.53
CA TYR A 536 0.72 -5.90 21.49
C TYR A 536 0.59 -4.47 22.03
N ALA A 537 -0.51 -3.78 21.71
CA ALA A 537 -0.79 -2.45 22.26
C ALA A 537 -0.89 -2.50 23.79
N GLU A 538 -1.62 -3.48 24.33
CA GLU A 538 -1.76 -3.64 25.77
C GLU A 538 -0.45 -4.07 26.46
N ARG A 539 0.32 -4.96 25.84
CA ARG A 539 1.64 -5.37 26.33
C ARG A 539 2.62 -4.19 26.39
N CYS A 540 2.59 -3.31 25.38
CA CYS A 540 3.34 -2.06 25.41
C CYS A 540 2.91 -1.20 26.60
N GLU A 541 1.61 -1.06 26.83
CA GLU A 541 1.09 -0.27 27.94
C GLU A 541 1.54 -0.79 29.31
N ALA A 542 1.39 -2.10 29.53
CA ALA A 542 1.79 -2.77 30.76
C ALA A 542 3.31 -2.60 31.01
N THR A 543 4.12 -2.89 29.99
CA THR A 543 5.60 -2.77 30.07
C THR A 543 6.01 -1.32 30.39
N ILE A 544 5.41 -0.33 29.73
CA ILE A 544 5.68 1.10 29.98
C ILE A 544 5.33 1.47 31.42
N ARG A 545 4.20 0.98 31.96
CA ARG A 545 3.76 1.29 33.32
C ARG A 545 4.71 0.70 34.37
N ILE A 546 5.15 -0.55 34.19
CA ILE A 546 6.10 -1.20 35.10
C ILE A 546 7.46 -0.50 35.04
N LEU A 547 7.99 -0.26 33.83
CA LEU A 547 9.26 0.46 33.67
C LEU A 547 9.20 1.88 34.25
N ARG A 548 8.06 2.58 34.14
CA ARG A 548 7.89 3.91 34.72
C ARG A 548 7.93 3.85 36.25
N ALA A 549 7.23 2.90 36.86
CA ALA A 549 7.22 2.70 38.31
C ALA A 549 8.61 2.30 38.84
N TYR A 550 9.34 1.46 38.09
CA TYR A 550 10.73 1.08 38.37
C TYR A 550 11.66 2.30 38.32
N ASN A 551 11.63 3.05 37.21
CA ASN A 551 12.51 4.21 37.01
C ASN A 551 12.22 5.38 37.96
N ALA A 552 10.96 5.57 38.38
CA ALA A 552 10.60 6.54 39.39
C ALA A 552 11.29 6.23 40.73
N ARG A 553 11.21 4.98 41.19
CA ARG A 553 11.87 4.52 42.43
C ARG A 553 13.40 4.53 42.31
N LEU A 554 13.94 4.16 41.15
CA LEU A 554 15.37 4.25 40.87
C LEU A 554 15.87 5.71 40.99
N ALA A 555 15.10 6.67 40.49
CA ALA A 555 15.42 8.10 40.58
C ALA A 555 15.37 8.61 42.04
N GLU A 556 14.40 8.16 42.83
CA GLU A 556 14.26 8.55 44.24
C GLU A 556 15.37 7.97 45.13
N ALA A 557 15.70 6.69 44.96
CA ALA A 557 16.62 5.98 45.85
C ALA A 557 18.07 5.95 45.38
N SER A 558 18.33 6.15 44.08
CA SER A 558 19.66 6.03 43.44
C SER A 558 20.42 4.74 43.80
N ARG A 559 19.68 3.67 44.13
CA ARG A 559 20.20 2.36 44.58
C ARG A 559 19.49 1.23 43.84
N PRO A 560 20.07 0.68 42.76
CA PRO A 560 19.44 -0.34 41.91
C PRO A 560 19.37 -1.73 42.56
N ASP A 561 20.00 -1.90 43.72
CA ASP A 561 20.08 -3.11 44.54
C ASP A 561 18.98 -3.22 45.60
N LEU A 562 18.09 -2.23 45.70
CA LEU A 562 16.93 -2.33 46.60
C LEU A 562 16.10 -3.58 46.28
N PRO A 563 15.63 -4.34 47.30
CA PRO A 563 14.88 -5.58 47.08
C PRO A 563 13.69 -5.43 46.13
N LEU A 564 12.92 -4.35 46.24
CA LEU A 564 11.79 -4.07 45.36
C LEU A 564 12.21 -3.83 43.89
N LEU A 565 13.33 -3.13 43.67
CA LEU A 565 13.85 -2.89 42.32
C LEU A 565 14.47 -4.15 41.73
N ALA A 566 15.15 -4.97 42.55
CA ALA A 566 15.65 -6.26 42.13
C ALA A 566 14.50 -7.20 41.71
N ASP A 567 13.47 -7.32 42.56
CA ASP A 567 12.27 -8.12 42.29
C ASP A 567 11.56 -7.70 40.99
N THR A 568 11.40 -6.39 40.80
CA THR A 568 10.77 -5.83 39.58
C THR A 568 11.64 -6.07 38.34
N ARG A 569 12.97 -6.00 38.46
CA ARG A 569 13.90 -6.28 37.36
C ARG A 569 13.81 -7.75 36.96
N ASP A 570 13.80 -8.67 37.91
CA ASP A 570 13.70 -10.11 37.65
C ASP A 570 12.36 -10.43 36.94
N TYR A 571 11.25 -9.82 37.40
CA TYR A 571 9.95 -9.94 36.71
C TYR A 571 9.97 -9.41 35.27
N LEU A 572 10.65 -8.29 35.01
CA LEU A 572 10.79 -7.75 33.65
C LEU A 572 11.71 -8.61 32.77
N GLU A 573 12.75 -9.21 33.35
CA GLU A 573 13.67 -10.11 32.65
C GLU A 573 12.95 -11.37 32.14
N ASP A 574 12.04 -11.94 32.95
CA ASP A 574 11.16 -13.05 32.54
C ASP A 574 10.27 -12.69 31.34
N LEU A 575 9.97 -11.40 31.14
CA LEU A 575 9.23 -10.88 30.00
C LEU A 575 10.14 -10.47 28.82
N GLY A 576 11.46 -10.67 28.93
CA GLY A 576 12.45 -10.28 27.93
C GLY A 576 12.70 -8.76 27.89
N VAL A 577 12.52 -8.06 29.01
CA VAL A 577 12.65 -6.60 29.13
C VAL A 577 13.78 -6.26 30.10
N ASP A 578 14.88 -5.70 29.58
CA ASP A 578 15.99 -5.23 30.42
C ASP A 578 15.63 -3.90 31.11
N ALA A 579 15.38 -3.95 32.42
CA ALA A 579 15.03 -2.77 33.21
C ALA A 579 16.18 -1.75 33.37
N THR A 580 17.43 -2.14 33.08
CA THR A 580 18.60 -1.26 33.19
C THR A 580 18.70 -0.27 32.04
N GLU A 581 18.06 -0.58 30.91
CA GLU A 581 17.93 0.33 29.77
C GLU A 581 16.70 1.24 29.95
N ALA A 582 16.81 2.50 29.53
CA ALA A 582 15.69 3.44 29.59
C ALA A 582 14.51 2.98 28.71
N LEU A 583 14.84 2.54 27.48
CA LEU A 583 13.91 2.07 26.46
C LEU A 583 14.41 0.71 25.94
N PRO A 584 14.11 -0.38 26.63
CA PRO A 584 14.67 -1.70 26.32
C PRO A 584 14.22 -2.26 24.97
N ALA A 585 15.07 -3.09 24.38
CA ALA A 585 14.79 -3.77 23.11
C ALA A 585 13.47 -4.56 23.12
N GLY A 586 13.10 -5.19 24.24
CA GLY A 586 11.82 -5.88 24.40
C GLY A 586 10.60 -4.98 24.22
N LEU A 587 10.64 -3.76 24.78
CA LEU A 587 9.59 -2.75 24.58
C LEU A 587 9.53 -2.27 23.12
N LEU A 588 10.69 -1.96 22.54
CA LEU A 588 10.76 -1.55 21.13
C LEU A 588 10.22 -2.64 20.19
N GLY A 589 10.55 -3.90 20.46
CA GLY A 589 10.04 -5.06 19.73
C GLY A 589 8.51 -5.21 19.83
N ALA A 590 7.92 -4.97 21.01
CA ALA A 590 6.47 -4.98 21.19
C ALA A 590 5.78 -3.84 20.41
N ILE A 591 6.37 -2.63 20.43
CA ILE A 591 5.87 -1.48 19.66
C ILE A 591 5.95 -1.77 18.16
N ASP A 592 7.07 -2.32 17.69
CA ASP A 592 7.24 -2.69 16.29
C ASP A 592 6.26 -3.80 15.88
N SER A 593 5.97 -4.78 16.75
CA SER A 593 4.94 -5.78 16.52
C SER A 593 3.54 -5.17 16.38
N ALA A 594 3.18 -4.20 17.24
CA ALA A 594 1.93 -3.47 17.10
C ALA A 594 1.84 -2.72 15.77
N VAL A 595 2.91 -2.01 15.38
CA VAL A 595 2.97 -1.30 14.09
C VAL A 595 2.84 -2.26 12.90
N ARG A 596 3.54 -3.42 12.94
CA ARG A 596 3.44 -4.44 11.89
C ARG A 596 2.03 -5.01 11.77
N SER A 597 1.41 -5.42 12.88
CA SER A 597 0.03 -5.93 12.87
C SER A 597 -0.97 -4.88 12.35
N ALA A 598 -0.81 -3.61 12.75
CA ALA A 598 -1.63 -2.53 12.21
C ALA A 598 -1.39 -2.28 10.70
N GLY A 599 -0.16 -2.43 10.22
CA GLY A 599 0.20 -2.28 8.81
C GLY A 599 -0.45 -3.31 7.90
N GLN A 600 -0.65 -4.53 8.42
CA GLN A 600 -1.33 -5.63 7.72
C GLN A 600 -2.83 -5.39 7.52
N VAL A 601 -3.45 -4.57 8.36
CA VAL A 601 -4.89 -4.22 8.30
C VAL A 601 -5.09 -2.71 8.14
N ARG A 602 -4.20 -2.05 7.41
CA ARG A 602 -4.17 -0.59 7.26
C ARG A 602 -5.42 0.00 6.62
N ASP A 603 -6.09 -0.75 5.76
CA ASP A 603 -7.38 -0.39 5.15
C ASP A 603 -8.52 -0.23 6.19
N ARG A 604 -8.31 -0.69 7.44
CA ARG A 604 -9.28 -0.65 8.54
C ARG A 604 -9.09 0.49 9.52
N PHE A 605 -7.99 1.24 9.42
CA PHE A 605 -7.72 2.37 10.28
C PHE A 605 -8.03 3.70 9.60
N SER A 606 -8.45 4.69 10.39
CA SER A 606 -8.40 6.07 9.95
C SER A 606 -6.93 6.48 9.75
N PRO A 607 -6.64 7.46 8.87
CA PRO A 607 -5.30 8.02 8.74
C PRO A 607 -4.70 8.42 10.09
N ASP A 608 -5.49 9.04 10.97
CA ASP A 608 -5.05 9.47 12.30
C ASP A 608 -4.67 8.30 13.21
N GLY A 609 -5.41 7.19 13.18
CA GLY A 609 -5.12 6.00 13.96
C GLY A 609 -3.79 5.36 13.56
N TRP A 610 -3.51 5.31 12.26
CA TRP A 610 -2.22 4.85 11.73
C TRP A 610 -1.07 5.79 12.14
N LEU A 611 -1.26 7.10 11.98
CA LEU A 611 -0.26 8.11 12.34
C LEU A 611 0.08 8.06 13.83
N ALA A 612 -0.90 7.81 14.71
CA ALA A 612 -0.65 7.70 16.15
C ALA A 612 0.31 6.55 16.50
N LEU A 613 0.19 5.38 15.85
CA LEU A 613 1.12 4.26 16.05
C LEU A 613 2.49 4.53 15.43
N ALA A 614 2.54 5.09 14.22
CA ALA A 614 3.79 5.43 13.56
C ALA A 614 4.60 6.47 14.37
N ASP A 615 3.91 7.48 14.91
CA ASP A 615 4.50 8.51 15.77
C ASP A 615 4.95 7.95 17.13
N LEU A 616 4.21 6.98 17.70
CA LEU A 616 4.64 6.25 18.89
C LEU A 616 5.99 5.53 18.65
N SER A 617 6.09 4.72 17.59
CA SER A 617 7.34 4.00 17.25
C SER A 617 8.50 4.95 16.96
N LYS A 618 8.27 5.99 16.15
CA LYS A 618 9.27 7.02 15.87
C LYS A 618 9.76 7.72 17.13
N THR A 619 8.84 8.05 18.05
CA THR A 619 9.19 8.68 19.32
C THR A 619 9.99 7.74 20.21
N ALA A 620 9.59 6.48 20.33
CA ALA A 620 10.29 5.47 21.13
C ALA A 620 11.74 5.26 20.66
N ARG A 621 11.96 5.11 19.35
CA ARG A 621 13.31 4.99 18.75
C ARG A 621 14.17 6.24 18.93
N ARG A 622 13.55 7.43 18.97
CA ARG A 622 14.29 8.66 19.26
C ARG A 622 14.73 8.70 20.72
N PHE A 623 13.90 8.20 21.62
CA PHE A 623 14.21 8.14 23.05
C PHE A 623 15.27 7.08 23.37
N SER A 624 15.24 5.91 22.72
CA SER A 624 16.25 4.87 22.95
C SER A 624 17.69 5.33 22.73
N ASN A 625 17.91 6.32 21.85
CA ASN A 625 19.24 6.84 21.55
C ASN A 625 19.69 8.01 22.45
N LYS A 626 18.81 8.55 23.30
CA LYS A 626 19.04 9.84 23.99
C LYS A 626 18.72 9.84 25.48
N VAL A 627 17.91 8.88 25.94
CA VAL A 627 17.34 8.87 27.29
C VAL A 627 18.09 7.87 28.15
N THR A 628 18.41 8.26 29.39
CA THR A 628 19.04 7.41 30.40
C THR A 628 18.02 6.93 31.42
N ALA A 629 18.31 5.80 32.09
CA ALA A 629 17.48 5.27 33.17
C ALA A 629 17.35 6.26 34.34
N GLY A 630 16.29 6.13 35.13
CA GLY A 630 15.91 7.06 36.20
C GLY A 630 14.88 8.11 35.74
N ASP A 631 15.03 9.35 36.19
CA ASP A 631 13.99 10.40 36.01
C ASP A 631 13.70 10.72 34.52
N ASP A 632 14.73 10.74 33.68
CA ASP A 632 14.57 10.98 32.24
C ASP A 632 13.75 9.87 31.55
N ALA A 633 13.95 8.61 31.95
CA ALA A 633 13.13 7.48 31.50
C ALA A 633 11.69 7.63 31.97
N THR A 634 11.44 7.99 33.24
CA THR A 634 10.09 8.21 33.79
C THR A 634 9.29 9.24 32.97
N ARG A 635 9.91 10.38 32.64
CA ARG A 635 9.30 11.42 31.80
C ARG A 635 9.02 10.93 30.38
N SER A 636 9.98 10.21 29.78
CA SER A 636 9.90 9.70 28.41
C SER A 636 8.83 8.62 28.27
N LEU A 637 8.76 7.67 29.21
CA LEU A 637 7.75 6.63 29.31
C LEU A 637 6.35 7.23 29.49
N THR A 638 6.22 8.33 30.25
CA THR A 638 4.95 9.07 30.37
C THR A 638 4.50 9.67 29.04
N VAL A 639 5.43 10.15 28.21
CA VAL A 639 5.10 10.61 26.84
C VAL A 639 4.61 9.45 25.99
N LEU A 640 5.27 8.29 26.03
CA LEU A 640 4.86 7.11 25.28
C LEU A 640 3.48 6.59 25.72
N LEU A 641 3.22 6.57 27.03
CA LEU A 641 1.92 6.16 27.58
C LEU A 641 0.78 7.06 27.07
N ARG A 642 0.99 8.39 27.02
CA ARG A 642 0.01 9.33 26.45
C ARG A 642 -0.21 9.12 24.96
N LYS A 643 0.84 8.83 24.18
CA LYS A 643 0.72 8.53 22.74
C LYS A 643 -0.06 7.24 22.49
N LEU A 644 0.22 6.19 23.27
CA LEU A 644 -0.51 4.93 23.22
C LEU A 644 -1.98 5.10 23.63
N GLY A 645 -2.25 5.90 24.67
CA GLY A 645 -3.60 6.32 25.04
C GLY A 645 -4.31 7.07 23.92
N GLY A 646 -3.60 7.93 23.18
CA GLY A 646 -4.11 8.62 21.99
C GLY A 646 -4.52 7.64 20.88
N PHE A 647 -3.68 6.65 20.57
CA PHE A 647 -4.06 5.58 19.64
C PHE A 647 -5.31 4.82 20.13
N SER A 648 -5.32 4.41 21.40
CA SER A 648 -6.47 3.72 22.01
C SER A 648 -7.75 4.53 21.90
N GLY A 649 -7.69 5.83 22.19
CA GLY A 649 -8.84 6.73 22.08
C GLY A 649 -9.35 6.83 20.64
N LEU A 650 -8.45 7.01 19.67
CA LEU A 650 -8.81 7.06 18.25
C LEU A 650 -9.48 5.76 17.78
N VAL A 651 -9.04 4.60 18.26
CA VAL A 651 -9.68 3.32 17.96
C VAL A 651 -11.09 3.25 18.55
N HIS A 652 -11.26 3.63 19.82
CA HIS A 652 -12.58 3.58 20.47
C HIS A 652 -13.60 4.58 19.90
N GLU A 653 -13.14 5.76 19.47
CA GLU A 653 -14.02 6.82 18.94
C GLU A 653 -14.32 6.64 17.44
N ASN A 654 -13.34 6.22 16.63
CA ASN A 654 -13.48 6.24 15.17
C ASN A 654 -13.73 4.87 14.53
N MET A 655 -13.32 3.77 15.17
CA MET A 655 -13.47 2.44 14.58
C MET A 655 -14.90 1.94 14.76
N TYR A 656 -15.56 1.60 13.64
CA TYR A 656 -16.91 1.05 13.70
C TYR A 656 -16.92 -0.30 14.43
N ARG A 657 -17.86 -0.49 15.38
CA ARG A 657 -17.98 -1.67 16.24
C ARG A 657 -18.53 -2.90 15.49
N PHE A 658 -17.80 -3.40 14.50
CA PHE A 658 -18.01 -4.69 13.83
C PHE A 658 -17.07 -5.76 14.39
N ALA A 659 -16.97 -6.92 13.71
CA ALA A 659 -16.10 -8.03 14.15
C ALA A 659 -14.65 -7.58 14.35
N GLY A 660 -14.11 -6.75 13.46
CA GLY A 660 -12.71 -6.31 13.55
C GLY A 660 -12.39 -5.55 14.83
N TRP A 661 -13.26 -4.61 15.23
CA TRP A 661 -13.12 -3.90 16.51
C TRP A 661 -13.23 -4.86 17.70
N ARG A 662 -14.12 -5.86 17.63
CA ARG A 662 -14.27 -6.88 18.69
C ARG A 662 -13.03 -7.73 18.85
N PHE A 663 -12.40 -8.19 17.77
CA PHE A 663 -11.15 -8.96 17.86
C PHE A 663 -10.03 -8.13 18.50
N LEU A 664 -9.91 -6.85 18.14
CA LEU A 664 -8.97 -5.93 18.78
C LEU A 664 -9.27 -5.79 20.27
N GLU A 665 -10.53 -5.60 20.64
CA GLU A 665 -10.92 -5.46 22.05
C GLU A 665 -10.67 -6.76 22.84
N ILE A 666 -11.04 -7.92 22.28
CA ILE A 666 -10.74 -9.23 22.85
C ILE A 666 -9.24 -9.38 23.11
N GLY A 667 -8.39 -9.02 22.13
CA GLY A 667 -6.94 -9.02 22.30
C GLY A 667 -6.47 -8.17 23.48
N ARG A 668 -7.00 -6.95 23.61
CA ARG A 668 -6.68 -6.05 24.74
C ARG A 668 -7.11 -6.64 26.08
N ARG A 669 -8.33 -7.17 26.17
CA ARG A 669 -8.87 -7.75 27.42
C ARG A 669 -8.12 -8.99 27.87
N LEU A 670 -7.79 -9.88 26.93
CA LEU A 670 -6.98 -11.05 27.20
C LEU A 670 -5.63 -10.64 27.78
N GLU A 671 -4.89 -9.78 27.06
CA GLU A 671 -3.55 -9.37 27.49
C GLU A 671 -3.58 -8.61 28.81
N ARG A 672 -4.52 -7.68 29.00
CA ARG A 672 -4.66 -6.94 30.26
C ARG A 672 -4.98 -7.86 31.43
N GLY A 673 -5.91 -8.80 31.24
CA GLY A 673 -6.28 -9.78 32.26
C GLY A 673 -5.08 -10.62 32.70
N MET A 674 -4.32 -11.17 31.73
CA MET A 674 -3.10 -11.95 32.02
C MET A 674 -2.05 -11.12 32.77
N GLN A 675 -1.80 -9.88 32.32
CA GLN A 675 -0.81 -9.01 32.94
C GLN A 675 -1.21 -8.62 34.37
N LEU A 676 -2.49 -8.31 34.61
CA LEU A 676 -3.01 -8.01 35.95
C LEU A 676 -2.88 -9.22 36.88
N CYS A 677 -3.20 -10.43 36.42
CA CYS A 677 -3.00 -11.65 37.18
C CYS A 677 -1.52 -11.84 37.56
N GLY A 678 -0.61 -11.79 36.59
CA GLY A 678 0.82 -12.02 36.80
C GLY A 678 1.45 -11.01 37.76
N ILE A 679 1.25 -9.71 37.54
CA ILE A 679 1.84 -8.68 38.39
C ILE A 679 1.23 -8.65 39.80
N THR A 680 -0.07 -8.94 39.93
CA THR A 680 -0.74 -9.05 41.24
C THR A 680 -0.23 -10.27 41.99
N ALA A 681 -0.02 -11.41 41.32
CA ALA A 681 0.53 -12.61 41.94
C ALA A 681 1.93 -12.35 42.50
N ARG A 682 2.79 -11.66 41.74
CA ARG A 682 4.15 -11.31 42.18
C ARG A 682 4.14 -10.35 43.37
N LEU A 683 3.44 -9.22 43.25
CA LEU A 683 3.50 -8.13 44.24
C LEU A 683 2.60 -8.33 45.47
N THR A 684 1.77 -9.39 45.49
CA THR A 684 0.99 -9.80 46.67
C THR A 684 1.44 -11.15 47.24
N GLY A 685 2.53 -11.71 46.71
CA GLY A 685 3.12 -12.96 47.17
C GLY A 685 3.70 -12.86 48.59
N PRO A 686 3.95 -14.01 49.25
CA PRO A 686 4.51 -14.05 50.60
C PRO A 686 5.91 -13.43 50.69
N ASP A 687 6.68 -13.50 49.59
CA ASP A 687 8.05 -12.99 49.49
C ASP A 687 8.12 -11.56 48.88
N ALA A 688 6.97 -10.90 48.72
CA ALA A 688 6.91 -9.57 48.09
C ALA A 688 7.65 -8.52 48.96
N PRO A 689 8.59 -7.75 48.38
CA PRO A 689 9.33 -6.73 49.13
C PRO A 689 8.47 -5.60 49.68
N ASP A 690 8.98 -4.88 50.69
CA ASP A 690 8.35 -3.67 51.20
C ASP A 690 8.09 -2.65 50.10
N GLY A 691 6.88 -2.09 50.06
CA GLY A 691 6.43 -1.16 49.02
C GLY A 691 5.88 -1.81 47.74
N ALA A 692 5.85 -3.14 47.64
CA ALA A 692 5.29 -3.86 46.50
C ALA A 692 3.81 -3.54 46.25
N LEU A 693 3.01 -3.42 47.31
CA LEU A 693 1.58 -3.06 47.20
C LEU A 693 1.42 -1.65 46.61
N ASP A 694 2.13 -0.65 47.13
CA ASP A 694 2.06 0.72 46.59
C ASP A 694 2.48 0.77 45.12
N MET A 695 3.51 -0.01 44.75
CA MET A 695 3.95 -0.17 43.37
C MET A 695 2.88 -0.81 42.49
N LEU A 696 2.18 -1.81 42.98
CA LEU A 696 1.08 -2.46 42.28
C LEU A 696 -0.05 -1.47 41.95
N LEU A 697 -0.47 -0.62 42.91
CA LEU A 697 -1.51 0.39 42.63
C LEU A 697 -1.07 1.46 41.64
N GLU A 698 0.20 1.85 41.66
CA GLU A 698 0.77 2.79 40.71
C GLU A 698 0.81 2.21 39.29
N ILE A 699 1.27 0.96 39.15
CA ILE A 699 1.28 0.22 37.89
C ILE A 699 -0.15 0.09 37.35
N ALA A 700 -1.10 -0.27 38.22
CA ALA A 700 -2.51 -0.43 37.87
C ALA A 700 -3.30 0.89 37.75
N ASP A 701 -2.67 2.06 37.91
CA ASP A 701 -3.33 3.38 37.83
C ASP A 701 -4.53 3.54 38.79
N SER A 702 -4.51 2.85 39.92
CA SER A 702 -5.67 2.69 40.81
C SER A 702 -5.49 3.35 42.18
N VAL A 703 -4.42 4.12 42.38
CA VAL A 703 -4.10 4.79 43.66
C VAL A 703 -5.26 5.66 44.16
N MET A 704 -5.83 6.52 43.30
CA MET A 704 -6.92 7.41 43.70
C MET A 704 -8.22 6.66 44.01
N THR A 705 -8.53 5.63 43.22
CA THR A 705 -9.71 4.77 43.43
C THR A 705 -9.59 4.00 44.74
N HIS A 706 -8.41 3.43 45.02
CA HIS A 706 -8.13 2.71 46.27
C HIS A 706 -8.26 3.63 47.48
N ARG A 707 -7.58 4.80 47.47
CA ARG A 707 -7.66 5.78 48.56
C ARG A 707 -9.08 6.22 48.87
N ARG A 708 -9.94 6.32 47.85
CA ARG A 708 -11.34 6.70 48.03
C ARG A 708 -12.20 5.57 48.60
N ARG A 709 -11.92 4.32 48.22
CA ARG A 709 -12.75 3.15 48.55
C ARG A 709 -12.32 2.44 49.83
N TYR A 710 -11.03 2.46 50.18
CA TYR A 710 -10.44 1.73 51.31
C TYR A 710 -9.61 2.63 52.23
N ALA A 711 -10.10 3.84 52.52
CA ALA A 711 -9.39 4.87 53.29
C ALA A 711 -8.90 4.43 54.70
N VAL A 712 -9.49 3.37 55.26
CA VAL A 712 -9.24 2.89 56.64
C VAL A 712 -8.60 1.48 56.69
N SER A 713 -8.75 0.68 55.63
CA SER A 713 -8.32 -0.73 55.59
C SER A 713 -7.45 -1.01 54.36
N ALA A 714 -6.26 -0.42 54.32
CA ALA A 714 -5.29 -0.67 53.25
C ALA A 714 -4.45 -1.92 53.55
N GLY A 715 -4.44 -2.87 52.61
CA GLY A 715 -3.66 -4.11 52.71
C GLY A 715 -4.04 -5.10 51.60
N ARG A 716 -3.31 -6.21 51.47
CA ARG A 716 -3.44 -7.20 50.37
C ARG A 716 -4.89 -7.46 49.90
N LEU A 717 -5.82 -7.73 50.82
CA LEU A 717 -7.22 -8.05 50.48
C LEU A 717 -7.94 -6.88 49.78
N SER A 718 -7.72 -5.64 50.22
CA SER A 718 -8.31 -4.45 49.54
C SER A 718 -7.76 -4.23 48.13
N TYR A 719 -6.54 -4.70 47.84
CA TYR A 719 -5.90 -4.58 46.53
C TYR A 719 -6.42 -5.68 45.61
N ILE A 720 -6.59 -6.90 46.13
CA ILE A 720 -7.27 -8.00 45.44
C ILE A 720 -8.71 -7.62 45.10
N ASP A 721 -9.47 -7.10 46.08
CA ASP A 721 -10.84 -6.65 45.84
C ASP A 721 -10.89 -5.63 44.68
N LEU A 722 -9.99 -4.64 44.69
CA LEU A 722 -9.96 -3.59 43.67
C LEU A 722 -9.42 -4.04 42.28
N LEU A 723 -8.38 -4.87 42.25
CA LEU A 723 -7.64 -5.23 41.03
C LEU A 723 -8.01 -6.59 40.44
N VAL A 724 -8.79 -7.39 41.16
CA VAL A 724 -9.24 -8.70 40.70
C VAL A 724 -10.76 -8.76 40.67
N LEU A 725 -11.43 -8.39 41.76
CA LEU A 725 -12.85 -8.67 41.97
C LEU A 725 -13.80 -7.48 41.70
N ASP A 726 -13.30 -6.25 41.56
CA ASP A 726 -14.15 -5.07 41.37
C ASP A 726 -14.71 -4.98 39.94
N PRO A 727 -16.02 -5.18 39.71
CA PRO A 727 -16.59 -5.17 38.36
C PRO A 727 -16.63 -3.77 37.73
N LEU A 728 -16.37 -2.70 38.50
CA LEU A 728 -16.43 -1.31 38.03
C LEU A 728 -15.06 -0.74 37.67
N ASN A 729 -13.98 -1.38 38.11
CA ASN A 729 -12.63 -0.89 37.84
C ASN A 729 -12.15 -1.39 36.47
N PRO A 730 -11.86 -0.53 35.47
CA PRO A 730 -11.32 -0.95 34.18
C PRO A 730 -9.95 -1.64 34.25
N ARG A 731 -9.34 -1.65 35.44
CA ARG A 731 -8.07 -2.29 35.80
C ARG A 731 -8.24 -3.49 36.72
N SER A 732 -9.45 -4.04 36.83
CA SER A 732 -9.65 -5.33 37.48
C SER A 732 -9.71 -6.48 36.50
N VAL A 733 -9.37 -7.68 36.97
CA VAL A 733 -9.51 -8.93 36.19
C VAL A 733 -10.99 -9.19 35.87
N LEU A 734 -11.90 -9.11 36.84
CA LEU A 734 -13.33 -9.34 36.63
C LEU A 734 -13.92 -8.39 35.58
N PHE A 735 -13.53 -7.11 35.57
CA PHE A 735 -13.95 -6.18 34.51
C PHE A 735 -13.51 -6.67 33.12
N GLN A 736 -12.26 -7.15 32.99
CA GLN A 736 -11.78 -7.64 31.69
C GLN A 736 -12.57 -8.87 31.24
N ILE A 737 -12.87 -9.79 32.16
CA ILE A 737 -13.63 -11.01 31.88
C ILE A 737 -15.07 -10.68 31.48
N ASN A 738 -15.71 -9.71 32.15
CA ASN A 738 -17.05 -9.24 31.81
C ASN A 738 -17.13 -8.71 30.37
N ASP A 739 -16.22 -7.81 29.99
CA ASP A 739 -16.20 -7.23 28.64
C ASP A 739 -15.78 -8.28 27.59
N LEU A 740 -14.81 -9.15 27.92
CA LEU A 740 -14.39 -10.25 27.06
C LEU A 740 -15.56 -11.18 26.70
N ARG A 741 -16.41 -11.50 27.68
CA ARG A 741 -17.64 -12.28 27.46
C ARG A 741 -18.57 -11.60 26.48
N GLU A 742 -18.85 -10.32 26.74
CA GLU A 742 -19.74 -9.52 25.91
C GLU A 742 -19.26 -9.47 24.45
N GLN A 743 -17.96 -9.30 24.23
CA GLN A 743 -17.41 -9.25 22.88
C GLN A 743 -17.43 -10.61 22.18
N ILE A 744 -17.10 -11.71 22.88
CA ILE A 744 -17.12 -13.06 22.29
C ILE A 744 -18.55 -13.49 21.93
N GLU A 745 -19.54 -13.23 22.79
CA GLU A 745 -20.95 -13.56 22.49
C GLU A 745 -21.46 -12.82 21.24
N LYS A 746 -20.95 -11.61 20.97
CA LYS A 746 -21.31 -10.80 19.80
C LYS A 746 -20.52 -11.13 18.53
N LEU A 747 -19.52 -12.03 18.60
CA LEU A 747 -18.85 -12.52 17.40
C LEU A 747 -19.78 -13.47 16.62
N PRO A 748 -19.61 -13.61 15.29
CA PRO A 748 -20.33 -14.61 14.54
C PRO A 748 -20.10 -16.01 15.11
N GLY A 749 -21.16 -16.79 15.31
CA GLY A 749 -21.05 -18.11 15.97
C GLY A 749 -20.69 -18.08 17.46
N GLY A 750 -20.57 -16.89 18.08
CA GLY A 750 -20.37 -16.74 19.53
C GLY A 750 -21.55 -17.28 20.34
N VAL A 751 -22.76 -17.06 19.82
CA VAL A 751 -24.01 -17.73 20.20
C VAL A 751 -24.64 -18.33 18.94
N LEU A 752 -24.84 -19.65 18.91
CA LEU A 752 -25.44 -20.38 17.79
C LEU A 752 -26.72 -21.04 18.28
N ASP A 753 -27.87 -20.67 17.70
CA ASP A 753 -29.20 -21.22 18.08
C ASP A 753 -29.48 -21.21 19.59
N GLY A 754 -29.04 -20.13 20.26
CA GLY A 754 -29.16 -19.96 21.72
C GLY A 754 -28.10 -20.68 22.54
N GLN A 755 -27.17 -21.43 21.94
CA GLN A 755 -26.06 -22.07 22.62
C GLN A 755 -24.76 -21.25 22.54
N LEU A 756 -24.09 -21.11 23.68
CA LEU A 756 -22.79 -20.46 23.77
C LEU A 756 -21.71 -21.29 23.07
N SER A 757 -20.83 -20.62 22.32
CA SER A 757 -19.61 -21.22 21.78
C SER A 757 -18.69 -21.76 22.89
N THR A 758 -17.72 -22.60 22.53
CA THR A 758 -16.74 -23.14 23.50
C THR A 758 -15.97 -22.01 24.21
N ALA A 759 -15.56 -20.97 23.48
CA ALA A 759 -14.90 -19.80 24.06
C ALA A 759 -15.84 -19.02 25.00
N ALA A 760 -17.09 -18.82 24.61
CA ALA A 760 -18.08 -18.12 25.43
C ALA A 760 -18.41 -18.89 26.73
N ARG A 761 -18.51 -20.23 26.67
CA ARG A 761 -18.69 -21.07 27.86
C ARG A 761 -17.50 -21.00 28.82
N ALA A 762 -16.28 -21.05 28.29
CA ALA A 762 -15.07 -20.96 29.10
C ALA A 762 -14.95 -19.60 29.80
N VAL A 763 -15.27 -18.50 29.11
CA VAL A 763 -15.32 -17.17 29.73
C VAL A 763 -16.43 -17.07 30.78
N LEU A 764 -17.60 -17.64 30.53
CA LEU A 764 -18.69 -17.65 31.50
C LEU A 764 -18.28 -18.35 32.81
N GLN A 765 -17.56 -19.47 32.72
CA GLN A 765 -17.05 -20.19 33.90
C GLN A 765 -16.12 -19.29 34.74
N LEU A 766 -15.13 -18.65 34.10
CA LEU A 766 -14.23 -17.72 34.78
C LEU A 766 -14.97 -16.53 35.39
N GLN A 767 -15.95 -15.98 34.67
CA GLN A 767 -16.77 -14.88 35.16
C GLN A 767 -17.53 -15.29 36.43
N THR A 768 -18.20 -16.45 36.40
CA THR A 768 -18.96 -16.96 37.54
C THR A 768 -18.04 -17.17 38.74
N GLU A 769 -16.89 -17.79 38.53
CA GLU A 769 -15.92 -18.04 39.60
C GLU A 769 -15.44 -16.73 40.25
N LEU A 770 -15.01 -15.75 39.46
CA LEU A 770 -14.57 -14.45 39.98
C LEU A 770 -15.69 -13.64 40.62
N THR A 771 -16.94 -13.84 40.21
CA THR A 771 -18.09 -13.10 40.78
C THR A 771 -18.47 -13.60 42.17
N ILE A 772 -18.21 -14.88 42.46
CA ILE A 772 -18.59 -15.51 43.74
C ILE A 772 -17.43 -15.63 44.73
N ALA A 773 -16.20 -15.31 44.30
CA ALA A 773 -15.01 -15.39 45.12
C ALA A 773 -14.93 -14.23 46.12
N ASP A 774 -14.46 -14.52 47.33
CA ASP A 774 -14.06 -13.51 48.30
C ASP A 774 -12.57 -13.16 48.13
N PRO A 775 -12.11 -11.97 48.56
CA PRO A 775 -10.70 -11.58 48.44
C PRO A 775 -9.70 -12.57 49.06
N ASP A 776 -10.12 -13.32 50.09
CA ASP A 776 -9.30 -14.34 50.74
C ASP A 776 -9.07 -15.58 49.85
N ASP A 777 -10.00 -15.88 48.93
CA ASP A 777 -9.90 -17.01 48.00
C ASP A 777 -8.85 -16.80 46.89
N ILE A 778 -8.46 -15.54 46.66
CA ILE A 778 -7.54 -15.17 45.59
C ILE A 778 -6.09 -15.22 46.07
N THR A 779 -5.50 -16.41 46.01
CA THR A 779 -4.08 -16.62 46.31
C THR A 779 -3.17 -16.29 45.09
N PRO A 780 -1.86 -16.06 45.30
CA PRO A 780 -0.91 -15.93 44.19
C PRO A 780 -0.96 -17.12 43.21
N ASP A 781 -1.06 -18.35 43.72
CA ASP A 781 -1.20 -19.56 42.90
C ASP A 781 -2.49 -19.54 42.07
N ARG A 782 -3.61 -19.06 42.66
CA ARG A 782 -4.86 -18.91 41.92
C ARG A 782 -4.74 -17.85 40.84
N LEU A 783 -4.04 -16.75 41.09
CA LEU A 783 -3.79 -15.70 40.09
C LEU A 783 -2.95 -16.22 38.92
N ILE A 784 -1.91 -17.02 39.18
CA ILE A 784 -1.12 -17.69 38.13
C ILE A 784 -2.00 -18.66 37.34
N ALA A 785 -2.82 -19.47 38.03
CA ALA A 785 -3.76 -20.35 37.37
C ALA A 785 -4.74 -19.57 36.48
N LEU A 786 -5.35 -18.49 36.98
CA LEU A 786 -6.24 -17.59 36.22
C LEU A 786 -5.55 -17.01 34.98
N GLN A 787 -4.28 -16.59 35.10
CA GLN A 787 -3.48 -16.14 33.96
C GLN A 787 -3.41 -17.20 32.86
N ASP A 788 -3.16 -18.46 33.22
CA ASP A 788 -3.12 -19.57 32.27
C ASP A 788 -4.49 -19.85 31.65
N GLU A 789 -5.58 -19.75 32.40
CA GLU A 789 -6.93 -19.99 31.87
C GLU A 789 -7.34 -18.89 30.89
N ILE A 790 -7.02 -17.64 31.19
CA ILE A 790 -7.19 -16.52 30.27
C ILE A 790 -6.33 -16.74 29.01
N GLY A 791 -5.10 -17.24 29.17
CA GLY A 791 -4.24 -17.63 28.05
C GLY A 791 -4.89 -18.70 27.15
N ARG A 792 -5.53 -19.71 27.73
CA ARG A 792 -6.25 -20.77 26.97
C ARG A 792 -7.43 -20.22 26.16
N LEU A 793 -8.11 -19.17 26.64
CA LEU A 793 -9.19 -18.53 25.88
C LEU A 793 -8.71 -17.98 24.53
N ALA A 794 -7.49 -17.43 24.48
CA ALA A 794 -6.92 -16.95 23.22
C ALA A 794 -6.81 -18.09 22.19
N GLY A 795 -6.41 -19.28 22.63
CA GLY A 795 -6.35 -20.48 21.80
C GLY A 795 -7.73 -20.97 21.33
N LEU A 796 -8.76 -20.87 22.18
CA LEU A 796 -10.13 -21.20 21.80
C LEU A 796 -10.70 -20.25 20.75
N VAL A 797 -10.45 -18.94 20.90
CA VAL A 797 -10.84 -17.93 19.91
C VAL A 797 -10.09 -18.17 18.59
N ALA A 798 -8.77 -18.39 18.64
CA ALA A 798 -7.99 -18.66 17.44
C ALA A 798 -8.48 -19.92 16.69
N SER A 799 -8.75 -21.00 17.41
CA SER A 799 -9.25 -22.26 16.84
C SER A 799 -10.62 -22.12 16.19
N ALA A 800 -11.46 -21.21 16.70
CA ALA A 800 -12.81 -20.99 16.18
C ALA A 800 -12.84 -20.12 14.92
N TYR A 801 -11.89 -19.21 14.75
CA TYR A 801 -11.98 -18.13 13.74
C TYR A 801 -10.83 -18.08 12.73
N PHE A 802 -9.66 -18.64 13.04
CA PHE A 802 -8.42 -18.43 12.25
C PHE A 802 -7.90 -19.69 11.54
N VAL A 803 -8.56 -20.84 11.70
CA VAL A 803 -8.15 -22.15 11.13
C VAL A 803 -8.79 -22.41 9.76
#